data_AF-A0AAD9GXG7-F1
#
_entry.id   AF-A0AAD9GXG7-F1
#
_cell.length_a   1.000
_cell.length_b   1.000
_cell.length_c   1.000
_cell.angle_alpha   90.00
_cell.angle_beta   90.00
_cell.angle_gamma   90.00
#
_symmetry.space_group_name_H-M   'P 1'
#
loop_
_entity.id
_entity.type
_entity.pdbx_description
1 polymer ?
#
loop_
_entity_poly.entity_id
_entity_poly.type
_entity_poly.pdbx_seq_one_letter_code
_entity_poly.pdbx_strand_id
1 'polypeptide(L)'
;MLSFKILGAFAAFTSTFLIPPTAAQNFCIHGINYNPRMGPDWAPVNQRCKSVDSIKADMETLVHVTHSVRLYGLGDCDQSSTVIPAAISAGLTVSLGLWVSEDDAVFEAEFLKLQALIQQNAGIFSSGSVVDIHVGSEAIYRKEVTAAKNIENLQRVKALLQAYNLEPIPVTIAEIGDVYLANPELTDAVDFIQANGFPFWERIVVDNAVAYFESRMEPLFQQALARDKKVVIGETGWASGGDSLRASEASPVNAAHYFYDFFYMAKQKNVEFYYFEGFDESWKTGTTNDTVEGYFGLFTEDRTLKPEIAVLSLGGSCTGTNEEASAPGSNSNGVYTPSNSGSSESGSAYTPGTVNPDDNESGGATTMPPTTNPDECHCKMVHVTGTSSILAVAALVATSVESVAFHCPGINYNIRAGPDWAAAEDKCKPASQMTRELEILKSYTNVLRLYSLTDCNQATAVVPAAIEAGFQLELGLWVDSYNTSYAAEKEAFATLLSTGIVHSGNIKGIHVGSEAIYRGDVDYSTAVSHLKEIRQMCTDNSGAADVPLTITDVGNTYLKYPSLIDEVDYVSANLFPFWDKVVPAKAASYFLSTYTRLVDLAAEYEGDKAVVIGETGWATNGSDARASEATPENSARYFHDFYQQAQEQNITYYYFSAFDESWKGTDTVEAYFGLLYEDGEMKPTIAELELDDEMAASTAGSTTASASASAGSTEEDTIATVTANSEVGATVDTASEETDASLSTVDLALEAADEIVAGESTASTETDTSEETPASAGADTTTAFAEEANESTDSCTGINYNIRAGPDWAAADVKCKPTSQIASELALLKGVTDSIRLYSLTDCDQATAVVPAAIEAGLKIELGMWVDSSASSFEAEKAAFQKLLETGVVTADNIVGIHVGSEAVYRKDVTATVAISHLEEIRTLCKANSAASSIPLTIADIGDTYSAYPEMIEAVDYVSANYFPFWEKVDVDGAADQFYTRFSALVKTANTYSKEVVIGETGWASDGVGAGASPASAANAAKYFYDFYTIATEKDLTYYYFSAFDEPWKLATLEANETVEAYFGLFTHEGVLKDTIAAKFDNSTSSTGDSGSSTVTNGGAGAGTTSLTGASTTTTTGDATQDGKDGTSVSTSTTTSHKDCAM
;
A
#
# COMPACT_ATOMS: atom_id res chain seq x y z
N MET A 1 29.64 -22.30 70.07
CA MET A 1 30.66 -21.27 70.38
C MET A 1 31.86 -21.52 69.49
N LEU A 2 32.43 -20.50 68.84
CA LEU A 2 33.59 -20.63 67.92
C LEU A 2 33.27 -21.52 66.67
N SER A 3 34.05 -21.54 65.56
CA SER A 3 35.32 -20.84 65.26
C SER A 3 35.59 -20.62 63.75
N PHE A 4 36.16 -19.44 63.44
CA PHE A 4 37.34 -19.18 62.58
C PHE A 4 37.43 -19.50 61.06
N LYS A 5 37.58 -18.41 60.29
CA LYS A 5 38.61 -18.09 59.25
C LYS A 5 38.98 -19.10 58.13
N ILE A 6 39.01 -18.62 56.88
CA ILE A 6 40.27 -18.23 56.15
C ILE A 6 39.96 -17.41 54.87
N LEU A 7 41.02 -16.87 54.24
CA LEU A 7 41.10 -15.96 53.09
C LEU A 7 40.15 -16.20 51.90
N GLY A 8 39.85 -15.11 51.19
CA GLY A 8 39.44 -15.11 49.77
C GLY A 8 39.37 -13.67 49.24
N ALA A 9 40.06 -13.36 48.15
CA ALA A 9 39.93 -12.09 47.43
C ALA A 9 39.38 -12.36 46.03
N PHE A 10 38.38 -11.59 45.62
CA PHE A 10 37.87 -11.58 44.25
C PHE A 10 37.51 -10.16 43.85
N ALA A 11 37.80 -9.80 42.60
CA ALA A 11 37.46 -8.49 42.06
C ALA A 11 36.02 -8.49 41.56
N ALA A 12 35.21 -7.55 42.04
CA ALA A 12 33.94 -7.20 41.40
C ALA A 12 34.24 -6.15 40.33
N PHE A 13 34.13 -6.52 39.06
CA PHE A 13 34.19 -5.56 37.95
C PHE A 13 32.96 -4.66 38.03
N THR A 14 33.13 -3.45 38.52
CA THR A 14 32.10 -2.41 38.48
C THR A 14 32.13 -1.81 37.09
N SER A 15 31.41 -2.44 36.15
CA SER A 15 31.15 -1.83 34.85
C SER A 15 30.31 -0.58 35.09
N THR A 16 30.95 0.58 35.13
CA THR A 16 30.26 1.86 35.09
C THR A 16 29.77 2.02 33.67
N PHE A 17 28.50 1.69 33.43
CA PHE A 17 27.80 2.14 32.24
C PHE A 17 27.85 3.67 32.23
N LEU A 18 28.75 4.20 31.41
CA LEU A 18 28.64 5.56 30.90
C LEU A 18 27.42 5.52 29.99
N ILE A 19 26.27 5.88 30.55
CA ILE A 19 25.10 6.28 29.77
C ILE A 19 25.61 7.38 28.82
N PRO A 20 25.40 7.27 27.50
CA PRO A 20 25.77 8.35 26.59
C PRO A 20 25.07 9.64 27.03
N PRO A 21 25.61 10.84 26.73
CA PRO A 21 24.86 12.06 26.93
C PRO A 21 23.52 11.92 26.19
N THR A 22 22.42 12.27 26.85
CA THR A 22 21.08 12.21 26.25
C THR A 22 21.11 12.89 24.89
N ALA A 23 20.76 12.14 23.84
CA ALA A 23 20.57 12.69 22.51
C ALA A 23 19.65 13.91 22.60
N ALA A 24 20.03 15.00 21.95
CA ALA A 24 19.30 16.26 22.05
C ALA A 24 17.94 16.08 21.37
N GLN A 25 16.86 16.14 22.15
CA GLN A 25 15.50 16.08 21.61
C GLN A 25 15.30 17.19 20.58
N ASN A 26 15.01 16.77 19.35
CA ASN A 26 15.18 17.53 18.12
C ASN A 26 13.85 17.87 17.44
N PHE A 27 12.74 17.81 18.19
CA PHE A 27 11.43 18.30 17.77
C PHE A 27 10.79 19.18 18.84
N CYS A 28 9.82 19.98 18.40
CA CYS A 28 8.84 20.59 19.29
C CYS A 28 7.49 20.59 18.57
N ILE A 29 6.46 19.98 19.17
CA ILE A 29 5.09 19.98 18.62
C ILE A 29 4.24 21.08 19.26
N HIS A 30 3.16 21.46 18.59
CA HIS A 30 2.20 22.45 19.09
C HIS A 30 1.63 22.04 20.46
N GLY A 31 1.16 20.80 20.55
CA GLY A 31 0.50 20.28 21.73
C GLY A 31 0.63 18.76 21.87
N ILE A 32 0.35 18.26 23.08
CA ILE A 32 0.20 16.82 23.34
C ILE A 32 -0.99 16.58 24.28
N ASN A 33 -1.68 15.47 24.09
CA ASN A 33 -2.75 15.06 25.00
C ASN A 33 -2.16 14.47 26.30
N TYR A 34 -2.73 14.83 27.44
CA TYR A 34 -2.27 14.38 28.75
C TYR A 34 -3.43 14.01 29.68
N ASN A 35 -3.28 12.87 30.34
CA ASN A 35 -4.17 12.38 31.38
C ASN A 35 -3.34 12.01 32.63
N PRO A 36 -3.67 12.50 33.83
CA PRO A 36 -3.00 12.09 35.07
C PRO A 36 -3.51 10.76 35.63
N ARG A 37 -4.19 9.94 34.82
CA ARG A 37 -4.82 8.69 35.24
C ARG A 37 -3.81 7.53 35.21
N MET A 38 -4.11 6.50 35.99
CA MET A 38 -3.28 5.29 36.16
C MET A 38 -4.11 4.07 36.61
N GLY A 39 -5.44 4.12 36.44
CA GLY A 39 -6.35 3.07 36.88
C GLY A 39 -7.82 3.33 36.49
N PRO A 40 -8.70 2.33 36.66
CA PRO A 40 -10.12 2.42 36.32
C PRO A 40 -10.95 3.20 37.36
N ASP A 41 -12.17 3.62 37.01
CA ASP A 41 -13.03 4.51 37.83
C ASP A 41 -13.30 4.02 39.25
N TRP A 42 -13.43 2.71 39.44
CA TRP A 42 -13.68 2.08 40.73
C TRP A 42 -12.44 2.03 41.65
N ALA A 43 -11.24 2.32 41.14
CA ALA A 43 -10.02 2.29 41.94
C ALA A 43 -9.97 3.46 42.95
N PRO A 44 -9.40 3.26 44.16
CA PRO A 44 -9.08 4.34 45.09
C PRO A 44 -8.25 5.44 44.43
N VAL A 45 -8.43 6.70 44.83
CA VAL A 45 -7.77 7.85 44.17
C VAL A 45 -6.25 7.69 44.04
N ASN A 46 -5.58 7.12 45.04
CA ASN A 46 -4.13 6.86 45.03
C ASN A 46 -3.68 5.62 44.20
N GLN A 47 -4.61 5.00 43.48
CA GLN A 47 -4.43 3.92 42.51
C GLN A 47 -5.09 4.26 41.15
N ARG A 48 -5.97 5.27 41.12
CA ARG A 48 -6.59 5.81 39.90
C ARG A 48 -5.83 7.00 39.31
N CYS A 49 -5.20 7.81 40.16
CA CYS A 49 -4.63 9.10 39.79
C CYS A 49 -3.17 9.23 40.24
N LYS A 50 -2.32 9.77 39.34
CA LYS A 50 -0.94 10.15 39.61
C LYS A 50 -0.86 11.17 40.76
N SER A 51 0.22 11.13 41.52
CA SER A 51 0.45 12.10 42.60
C SER A 51 0.82 13.48 42.04
N VAL A 52 0.62 14.55 42.82
CA VAL A 52 0.96 15.93 42.41
C VAL A 52 2.45 16.08 42.05
N ASP A 53 3.34 15.33 42.70
CA ASP A 53 4.78 15.36 42.38
C ASP A 53 5.12 14.49 41.16
N SER A 54 4.36 13.43 40.89
CA SER A 54 4.43 12.68 39.62
C SER A 54 3.97 13.57 38.45
N ILE A 55 2.85 14.30 38.62
CA ILE A 55 2.31 15.22 37.60
C ILE A 55 3.32 16.33 37.28
N LYS A 56 4.04 16.88 38.27
CA LYS A 56 5.14 17.83 38.00
C LYS A 56 6.25 17.21 37.17
N ALA A 57 6.72 16.01 37.53
CA ALA A 57 7.76 15.30 36.79
C ALA A 57 7.31 15.01 35.33
N ASP A 58 6.03 14.68 35.11
CA ASP A 58 5.46 14.54 33.76
C ASP A 58 5.55 15.86 32.97
N MET A 59 5.21 17.01 33.58
CA MET A 59 5.30 18.33 32.93
C MET A 59 6.75 18.79 32.71
N GLU A 60 7.65 18.47 33.63
CA GLU A 60 9.10 18.68 33.52
C GLU A 60 9.72 17.85 32.37
N THR A 61 9.12 16.71 32.01
CA THR A 61 9.47 15.96 30.79
C THR A 61 8.84 16.60 29.54
N LEU A 62 7.53 16.87 29.53
CA LEU A 62 6.81 17.29 28.32
C LEU A 62 7.26 18.66 27.77
N VAL A 63 7.71 19.58 28.62
CA VAL A 63 8.18 20.92 28.19
C VAL A 63 9.42 20.89 27.28
N HIS A 64 10.09 19.73 27.14
CA HIS A 64 11.19 19.56 26.19
C HIS A 64 10.74 19.19 24.77
N VAL A 65 9.49 18.74 24.58
CA VAL A 65 8.96 18.28 23.27
C VAL A 65 7.66 18.94 22.82
N THR A 66 6.95 19.68 23.67
CA THR A 66 5.71 20.39 23.30
C THR A 66 5.62 21.79 23.93
N HIS A 67 4.88 22.70 23.28
CA HIS A 67 4.51 24.00 23.84
C HIS A 67 3.23 23.95 24.71
N SER A 68 2.37 22.95 24.53
CA SER A 68 1.04 22.87 25.16
C SER A 68 0.67 21.46 25.61
N VAL A 69 -0.20 21.37 26.62
CA VAL A 69 -0.91 20.14 26.99
C VAL A 69 -2.42 20.31 26.82
N ARG A 70 -3.09 19.29 26.28
CA ARG A 70 -4.55 19.20 26.19
C ARG A 70 -5.07 18.24 27.25
N LEU A 71 -6.07 18.69 28.01
CA LEU A 71 -6.71 17.95 29.09
C LEU A 71 -8.15 17.64 28.70
N TYR A 72 -8.64 16.41 28.93
CA TYR A 72 -10.00 15.99 28.56
C TYR A 72 -11.11 16.55 29.48
N GLY A 73 -10.74 16.95 30.70
CA GLY A 73 -11.65 17.43 31.72
C GLY A 73 -10.92 18.17 32.83
N LEU A 74 -11.63 19.05 33.53
CA LEU A 74 -11.16 19.67 34.76
C LEU A 74 -11.32 18.70 35.95
N GLY A 75 -12.30 17.80 35.87
CA GLY A 75 -12.83 17.14 37.04
C GLY A 75 -12.21 15.81 37.47
N ASP A 76 -11.87 14.91 36.54
CA ASP A 76 -11.22 13.66 36.91
C ASP A 76 -9.79 13.94 37.42
N CYS A 77 -9.38 13.19 38.43
CA CYS A 77 -8.12 13.35 39.17
C CYS A 77 -7.82 14.77 39.68
N ASP A 78 -8.85 15.64 39.78
CA ASP A 78 -8.72 17.06 40.16
C ASP A 78 -7.69 17.81 39.29
N GLN A 79 -7.76 17.61 37.98
CA GLN A 79 -6.91 18.28 36.98
C GLN A 79 -6.90 19.81 37.14
N SER A 80 -8.04 20.40 37.52
CA SER A 80 -8.16 21.83 37.86
C SER A 80 -7.19 22.33 38.93
N SER A 81 -6.85 21.48 39.91
CA SER A 81 -6.02 21.87 41.07
C SER A 81 -4.61 21.27 41.02
N THR A 82 -4.33 20.38 40.06
CA THR A 82 -3.11 19.56 40.01
C THR A 82 -2.32 19.75 38.72
N VAL A 83 -2.91 19.43 37.55
CA VAL A 83 -2.22 19.45 36.26
C VAL A 83 -2.05 20.88 35.74
N ILE A 84 -3.11 21.69 35.73
CA ILE A 84 -3.04 23.09 35.25
C ILE A 84 -1.93 23.90 35.95
N PRO A 85 -1.84 23.96 37.30
CA PRO A 85 -0.75 24.70 37.94
C PRO A 85 0.63 24.05 37.75
N ALA A 86 0.73 22.75 37.51
CA ALA A 86 2.00 22.08 37.21
C ALA A 86 2.51 22.46 35.81
N ALA A 87 1.66 22.36 34.78
CA ALA A 87 1.97 22.73 33.39
C ALA A 87 2.47 24.18 33.30
N ILE A 88 1.69 25.12 33.87
CA ILE A 88 2.03 26.55 33.88
C ILE A 88 3.32 26.82 34.68
N SER A 89 3.62 26.03 35.72
CA SER A 89 4.88 26.15 36.47
C SER A 89 6.11 25.61 35.71
N ALA A 90 5.92 24.62 34.84
CA ALA A 90 6.98 24.12 33.94
C ALA A 90 7.24 25.07 32.76
N GLY A 91 6.23 25.87 32.36
CA GLY A 91 6.28 26.80 31.22
C GLY A 91 5.36 26.43 30.06
N LEU A 92 4.55 25.38 30.20
CA LEU A 92 3.58 24.92 29.21
C LEU A 92 2.30 25.77 29.23
N THR A 93 1.66 25.87 28.07
CA THR A 93 0.26 26.35 27.94
C THR A 93 -0.74 25.19 28.06
N VAL A 94 -2.02 25.48 28.26
CA VAL A 94 -3.06 24.46 28.47
C VAL A 94 -4.32 24.69 27.63
N SER A 95 -4.71 23.66 26.87
CA SER A 95 -6.06 23.49 26.27
C SER A 95 -6.98 22.82 27.29
N LEU A 96 -8.09 23.46 27.67
CA LEU A 96 -8.99 22.94 28.71
C LEU A 96 -10.23 22.23 28.15
N GLY A 97 -10.32 20.92 28.36
CA GLY A 97 -11.54 20.17 28.13
C GLY A 97 -12.56 20.32 29.26
N LEU A 98 -13.84 20.36 28.88
CA LEU A 98 -14.97 20.07 29.74
C LEU A 98 -15.63 18.79 29.25
N TRP A 99 -15.62 17.72 30.05
CA TRP A 99 -16.25 16.47 29.64
C TRP A 99 -17.78 16.61 29.54
N VAL A 100 -18.36 15.95 28.55
CA VAL A 100 -19.79 15.94 28.23
C VAL A 100 -20.20 14.48 28.01
N SER A 101 -21.37 14.09 28.52
CA SER A 101 -21.97 12.77 28.31
C SER A 101 -23.51 12.85 28.34
N GLU A 102 -24.19 11.70 28.31
CA GLU A 102 -25.66 11.61 28.31
C GLU A 102 -26.32 12.14 29.60
N ASP A 103 -25.57 12.22 30.72
CA ASP A 103 -26.02 12.86 31.95
C ASP A 103 -25.57 14.32 31.98
N ASP A 104 -26.52 15.24 31.78
CA ASP A 104 -26.33 16.70 31.91
C ASP A 104 -25.58 17.09 33.21
N ALA A 105 -25.74 16.33 34.31
CA ALA A 105 -25.06 16.61 35.56
C ALA A 105 -23.52 16.48 35.49
N VAL A 106 -22.99 15.73 34.53
CA VAL A 106 -21.53 15.65 34.26
C VAL A 106 -21.04 16.98 33.69
N PHE A 107 -21.71 17.51 32.65
CA PHE A 107 -21.36 18.83 32.12
C PHE A 107 -21.58 19.95 33.14
N GLU A 108 -22.65 19.90 33.95
CA GLU A 108 -22.84 20.86 35.05
C GLU A 108 -21.67 20.84 36.05
N ALA A 109 -21.14 19.66 36.39
CA ALA A 109 -20.01 19.53 37.29
C ALA A 109 -18.73 20.16 36.70
N GLU A 110 -18.43 19.90 35.42
CA GLU A 110 -17.29 20.49 34.72
C GLU A 110 -17.44 22.01 34.53
N PHE A 111 -18.64 22.48 34.16
CA PHE A 111 -18.97 23.91 34.03
C PHE A 111 -18.82 24.67 35.37
N LEU A 112 -19.25 24.05 36.48
CA LEU A 112 -19.05 24.62 37.82
C LEU A 112 -17.57 24.60 38.24
N LYS A 113 -16.78 23.60 37.84
CA LYS A 113 -15.32 23.59 38.03
C LYS A 113 -14.64 24.69 37.22
N LEU A 114 -15.03 24.93 35.97
CA LEU A 114 -14.52 26.06 35.17
C LEU A 114 -14.85 27.40 35.82
N GLN A 115 -16.11 27.60 36.26
CA GLN A 115 -16.50 28.82 36.98
C GLN A 115 -15.67 29.02 38.26
N ALA A 116 -15.46 27.96 39.04
CA ALA A 116 -14.64 28.01 40.25
C ALA A 116 -13.16 28.29 39.94
N LEU A 117 -12.61 27.74 38.86
CA LEU A 117 -11.25 27.96 38.40
C LEU A 117 -11.03 29.41 37.95
N ILE A 118 -11.97 29.98 37.18
CA ILE A 118 -11.97 31.40 36.77
C ILE A 118 -12.03 32.32 38.02
N GLN A 119 -12.94 32.04 38.96
CA GLN A 119 -13.09 32.85 40.18
C GLN A 119 -11.85 32.85 41.08
N GLN A 120 -11.11 31.73 41.13
CA GLN A 120 -9.92 31.58 41.98
C GLN A 120 -8.63 32.03 41.29
N ASN A 121 -8.51 31.80 39.97
CA ASN A 121 -7.25 31.88 39.23
C ASN A 121 -7.33 32.71 37.94
N ALA A 122 -8.23 33.70 37.84
CA ALA A 122 -8.42 34.60 36.67
C ALA A 122 -7.12 35.09 35.99
N GLY A 123 -6.01 35.20 36.74
CA GLY A 123 -4.67 35.45 36.21
C GLY A 123 -4.28 34.53 35.05
N ILE A 124 -4.49 33.21 35.14
CA ILE A 124 -4.02 32.23 34.12
C ILE A 124 -4.74 32.35 32.78
N PHE A 125 -5.99 32.83 32.82
CA PHE A 125 -6.81 33.12 31.65
C PHE A 125 -6.37 34.44 31.01
N SER A 126 -6.05 35.46 31.81
CA SER A 126 -5.56 36.76 31.32
C SER A 126 -4.09 36.81 30.91
N SER A 127 -3.29 35.79 31.25
CA SER A 127 -1.88 35.67 30.85
C SER A 127 -1.64 34.92 29.54
N GLY A 128 -2.70 34.34 28.92
CA GLY A 128 -2.56 33.43 27.78
C GLY A 128 -1.97 32.06 28.15
N SER A 129 -2.00 31.69 29.44
CA SER A 129 -1.54 30.36 29.89
C SER A 129 -2.59 29.27 29.68
N VAL A 130 -3.86 29.65 29.66
CA VAL A 130 -4.95 28.90 29.00
C VAL A 130 -5.06 29.43 27.57
N VAL A 131 -4.99 28.55 26.58
CA VAL A 131 -5.01 28.93 25.14
C VAL A 131 -6.38 28.77 24.50
N ASP A 132 -7.16 27.75 24.89
CA ASP A 132 -8.52 27.49 24.43
C ASP A 132 -9.32 26.65 25.45
N ILE A 133 -10.62 26.48 25.16
CA ILE A 133 -11.51 25.57 25.89
C ILE A 133 -12.31 24.73 24.89
N HIS A 134 -12.31 23.40 25.02
CA HIS A 134 -13.15 22.50 24.22
C HIS A 134 -14.29 21.88 25.06
N VAL A 135 -15.49 21.84 24.49
CA VAL A 135 -16.72 21.42 25.17
C VAL A 135 -17.14 20.04 24.64
N GLY A 136 -16.80 19.02 25.40
CA GLY A 136 -16.81 17.62 24.96
C GLY A 136 -15.61 17.27 24.06
N SER A 137 -15.18 16.02 24.15
CA SER A 137 -14.47 15.32 23.08
C SER A 137 -15.32 14.12 22.67
N GLU A 138 -15.64 14.01 21.37
CA GLU A 138 -16.40 12.91 20.74
C GLU A 138 -17.77 12.58 21.36
N ALA A 139 -18.41 13.54 22.04
CA ALA A 139 -19.68 13.31 22.74
C ALA A 139 -20.87 13.16 21.77
N ILE A 140 -20.79 13.75 20.57
CA ILE A 140 -21.77 13.57 19.49
C ILE A 140 -21.46 12.27 18.73
N TYR A 141 -20.19 11.97 18.46
CA TYR A 141 -19.78 10.69 17.86
C TYR A 141 -20.20 9.47 18.71
N ARG A 142 -20.00 9.52 20.03
CA ARG A 142 -20.49 8.51 20.99
C ARG A 142 -22.02 8.48 21.16
N LYS A 143 -22.75 9.41 20.51
CA LYS A 143 -24.22 9.56 20.55
C LYS A 143 -24.77 9.90 21.94
N GLU A 144 -23.92 10.41 22.82
CA GLU A 144 -24.26 10.83 24.19
C GLU A 144 -25.03 12.17 24.18
N VAL A 145 -24.71 13.07 23.25
CA VAL A 145 -25.43 14.34 23.03
C VAL A 145 -25.68 14.61 21.55
N THR A 146 -26.68 15.45 21.25
CA THR A 146 -26.89 15.96 19.88
C THR A 146 -26.05 17.21 19.62
N ALA A 147 -25.77 17.51 18.35
CA ALA A 147 -25.07 18.74 17.96
C ALA A 147 -25.74 20.01 18.54
N ALA A 148 -27.07 20.13 18.44
CA ALA A 148 -27.82 21.23 19.01
C ALA A 148 -27.66 21.34 20.55
N LYS A 149 -27.57 20.21 21.27
CA LYS A 149 -27.34 20.19 22.73
C LYS A 149 -25.90 20.56 23.09
N ASN A 150 -24.90 20.08 22.36
CA ASN A 150 -23.52 20.48 22.64
C ASN A 150 -23.25 21.94 22.26
N ILE A 151 -23.95 22.48 21.25
CA ILE A 151 -23.98 23.93 20.96
C ILE A 151 -24.60 24.72 22.12
N GLU A 152 -25.66 24.23 22.78
CA GLU A 152 -26.19 24.87 24.00
C GLU A 152 -25.11 24.96 25.10
N ASN A 153 -24.39 23.85 25.33
CA ASN A 153 -23.30 23.79 26.31
C ASN A 153 -22.13 24.74 25.95
N LEU A 154 -21.73 24.78 24.67
CA LEU A 154 -20.75 25.74 24.13
C LEU A 154 -21.16 27.19 24.39
N GLN A 155 -22.40 27.56 24.07
CA GLN A 155 -22.89 28.93 24.26
C GLN A 155 -22.96 29.31 25.74
N ARG A 156 -23.23 28.36 26.65
CA ARG A 156 -23.12 28.58 28.10
C ARG A 156 -21.68 28.88 28.54
N VAL A 157 -20.68 28.20 27.98
CA VAL A 157 -19.25 28.48 28.24
C VAL A 157 -18.85 29.85 27.70
N LYS A 158 -19.24 30.20 26.46
CA LYS A 158 -18.99 31.55 25.90
C LYS A 158 -19.64 32.65 26.75
N ALA A 159 -20.88 32.45 27.22
CA ALA A 159 -21.56 33.37 28.12
C ALA A 159 -20.88 33.48 29.51
N LEU A 160 -20.30 32.39 30.02
CA LEU A 160 -19.50 32.41 31.25
C LEU A 160 -18.23 33.24 31.08
N LEU A 161 -17.47 33.03 30.00
CA LEU A 161 -16.26 33.82 29.72
C LEU A 161 -16.59 35.31 29.57
N GLN A 162 -17.66 35.65 28.85
CA GLN A 162 -18.16 37.02 28.72
C GLN A 162 -18.52 37.64 30.09
N ALA A 163 -19.15 36.90 30.99
CA ALA A 163 -19.48 37.39 32.32
C ALA A 163 -18.25 37.77 33.18
N TYR A 164 -17.06 37.27 32.84
CA TYR A 164 -15.79 37.60 33.49
C TYR A 164 -14.86 38.51 32.65
N ASN A 165 -15.27 38.93 31.46
CA ASN A 165 -14.44 39.68 30.48
C ASN A 165 -13.23 38.85 29.96
N LEU A 166 -13.47 37.57 29.66
CA LEU A 166 -12.49 36.60 29.14
C LEU A 166 -12.83 36.15 27.70
N GLU A 167 -13.56 36.97 26.95
CA GLU A 167 -13.94 36.72 25.54
C GLU A 167 -12.77 36.48 24.56
N PRO A 168 -11.52 36.92 24.79
CA PRO A 168 -10.40 36.58 23.91
C PRO A 168 -10.00 35.10 23.89
N ILE A 169 -10.54 34.26 24.79
CA ILE A 169 -10.25 32.82 24.83
C ILE A 169 -11.22 32.09 23.89
N PRO A 170 -10.74 31.44 22.82
CA PRO A 170 -11.57 30.72 21.87
C PRO A 170 -12.18 29.46 22.49
N VAL A 171 -13.42 29.14 22.09
CA VAL A 171 -14.14 27.95 22.55
C VAL A 171 -14.58 27.09 21.37
N THR A 172 -14.33 25.79 21.49
CA THR A 172 -14.63 24.78 20.46
C THR A 172 -15.39 23.56 21.03
N ILE A 173 -15.67 22.59 20.17
CA ILE A 173 -16.21 21.26 20.44
C ILE A 173 -15.24 20.29 19.74
N ALA A 174 -14.69 19.30 20.44
CA ALA A 174 -13.79 18.32 19.81
C ALA A 174 -14.60 17.11 19.33
N GLU A 175 -14.55 16.80 18.04
CA GLU A 175 -15.29 15.68 17.41
C GLU A 175 -14.51 15.16 16.21
N ILE A 176 -14.85 13.98 15.69
CA ILE A 176 -14.30 13.51 14.41
C ILE A 176 -14.77 14.39 13.23
N GLY A 177 -13.98 14.44 12.16
CA GLY A 177 -14.27 15.30 11.00
C GLY A 177 -15.65 15.05 10.37
N ASP A 178 -16.08 13.79 10.30
CA ASP A 178 -17.38 13.38 9.78
C ASP A 178 -18.57 13.99 10.53
N VAL A 179 -18.45 14.18 11.85
CA VAL A 179 -19.50 14.81 12.68
C VAL A 179 -19.65 16.29 12.32
N TYR A 180 -18.55 17.00 12.07
CA TYR A 180 -18.57 18.39 11.60
C TYR A 180 -19.15 18.52 10.18
N LEU A 181 -18.84 17.57 9.29
CA LEU A 181 -19.40 17.53 7.93
C LEU A 181 -20.90 17.21 7.91
N ALA A 182 -21.35 16.30 8.79
CA ALA A 182 -22.76 15.93 8.94
C ALA A 182 -23.60 16.98 9.69
N ASN A 183 -22.98 17.81 10.53
CA ASN A 183 -23.65 18.87 11.30
C ASN A 183 -22.93 20.23 11.10
N PRO A 184 -23.01 20.87 9.92
CA PRO A 184 -22.23 22.09 9.61
C PRO A 184 -22.49 23.28 10.54
N GLU A 185 -23.62 23.29 11.28
CA GLU A 185 -23.90 24.28 12.31
C GLU A 185 -22.90 24.24 13.49
N LEU A 186 -22.19 23.13 13.69
CA LEU A 186 -21.06 23.06 14.63
C LEU A 186 -19.97 24.04 14.23
N THR A 187 -19.57 24.05 12.94
CA THR A 187 -18.55 24.98 12.42
C THR A 187 -18.98 26.44 12.53
N ASP A 188 -20.28 26.72 12.41
CA ASP A 188 -20.83 28.08 12.59
C ASP A 188 -20.85 28.51 14.08
N ALA A 189 -20.94 27.57 15.03
CA ALA A 189 -21.03 27.84 16.46
C ALA A 189 -19.66 27.99 17.17
N VAL A 190 -18.67 27.18 16.81
CA VAL A 190 -17.32 27.18 17.42
C VAL A 190 -16.47 28.36 16.96
N ASP A 191 -15.44 28.75 17.71
CA ASP A 191 -14.52 29.81 17.27
C ASP A 191 -13.48 29.29 16.28
N PHE A 192 -13.01 28.06 16.48
CA PHE A 192 -12.19 27.25 15.57
C PHE A 192 -12.68 25.79 15.63
N ILE A 193 -12.38 24.98 14.63
CA ILE A 193 -12.63 23.54 14.66
C ILE A 193 -11.48 22.85 15.39
N GLN A 194 -11.78 22.07 16.43
CA GLN A 194 -10.87 21.02 16.92
C GLN A 194 -11.40 19.66 16.44
N ALA A 195 -10.58 18.93 15.69
CA ALA A 195 -11.01 17.70 15.03
C ALA A 195 -10.13 16.50 15.39
N ASN A 196 -10.76 15.36 15.68
CA ASN A 196 -10.07 14.10 15.98
C ASN A 196 -10.00 13.22 14.72
N GLY A 197 -8.95 12.41 14.59
CA GLY A 197 -8.81 11.47 13.48
C GLY A 197 -7.69 10.45 13.71
N PHE A 198 -8.01 9.17 13.55
CA PHE A 198 -7.09 8.06 13.81
C PHE A 198 -7.17 7.01 12.68
N PRO A 199 -6.34 7.13 11.63
CA PRO A 199 -6.24 6.11 10.58
C PRO A 199 -5.92 4.72 11.14
N PHE A 200 -5.18 4.69 12.27
CA PHE A 200 -4.95 3.50 13.08
C PHE A 200 -6.23 2.72 13.43
N TRP A 201 -7.27 3.40 13.93
CA TRP A 201 -8.57 2.79 14.27
C TRP A 201 -9.46 2.52 13.05
N GLU A 202 -9.11 3.09 11.90
CA GLU A 202 -9.77 2.84 10.62
C GLU A 202 -9.12 1.70 9.82
N ARG A 203 -8.15 1.00 10.43
CA ARG A 203 -7.41 -0.15 9.87
C ARG A 203 -6.56 0.18 8.62
N ILE A 204 -6.18 1.45 8.48
CA ILE A 204 -5.34 1.93 7.38
C ILE A 204 -3.87 1.62 7.68
N VAL A 205 -3.22 0.80 6.86
CA VAL A 205 -1.79 0.49 6.97
C VAL A 205 -0.92 1.74 7.06
N VAL A 206 0.18 1.70 7.82
CA VAL A 206 0.92 2.91 8.22
C VAL A 206 1.43 3.73 7.03
N ASP A 207 1.98 3.08 6.00
CA ASP A 207 2.42 3.68 4.73
C ASP A 207 1.30 4.47 4.00
N ASN A 208 0.02 4.25 4.32
CA ASN A 208 -1.11 4.99 3.75
C ASN A 208 -1.77 5.97 4.73
N ALA A 209 -1.43 5.89 6.03
CA ALA A 209 -2.19 6.49 7.10
C ALA A 209 -2.27 8.03 7.03
N VAL A 210 -1.16 8.72 6.74
CA VAL A 210 -1.14 10.19 6.70
C VAL A 210 -1.75 10.75 5.41
N ALA A 211 -1.48 10.13 4.26
CA ALA A 211 -2.15 10.48 3.00
C ALA A 211 -3.69 10.25 3.07
N TYR A 212 -4.12 9.19 3.75
CA TYR A 212 -5.53 8.94 4.06
C TYR A 212 -6.11 10.01 4.99
N PHE A 213 -5.39 10.37 6.06
CA PHE A 213 -5.79 11.44 6.99
C PHE A 213 -6.00 12.76 6.25
N GLU A 214 -5.06 13.15 5.38
CA GLU A 214 -5.20 14.35 4.54
C GLU A 214 -6.46 14.29 3.67
N SER A 215 -6.63 13.20 2.91
CA SER A 215 -7.76 13.00 2.00
C SER A 215 -9.11 13.04 2.72
N ARG A 216 -9.21 12.40 3.90
CA ARG A 216 -10.42 12.41 4.74
C ARG A 216 -10.72 13.79 5.32
N MET A 217 -9.68 14.57 5.65
CA MET A 217 -9.81 15.86 6.31
C MET A 217 -9.96 17.04 5.34
N GLU A 218 -9.59 16.88 4.06
CA GLU A 218 -9.71 17.92 3.03
C GLU A 218 -11.12 18.55 2.92
N PRO A 219 -12.25 17.78 2.92
CA PRO A 219 -13.58 18.36 2.92
C PRO A 219 -13.85 19.25 4.15
N LEU A 220 -13.27 18.90 5.31
CA LEU A 220 -13.39 19.69 6.54
C LEU A 220 -12.54 20.96 6.49
N PHE A 221 -11.32 20.89 5.95
CA PHE A 221 -10.48 22.07 5.70
C PHE A 221 -11.19 23.05 4.73
N GLN A 222 -11.85 22.56 3.68
CA GLN A 222 -12.66 23.38 2.78
C GLN A 222 -13.91 23.97 3.47
N GLN A 223 -14.62 23.18 4.30
CA GLN A 223 -15.75 23.68 5.10
C GLN A 223 -15.32 24.77 6.11
N ALA A 224 -14.12 24.63 6.67
CA ALA A 224 -13.53 25.59 7.61
C ALA A 224 -13.13 26.90 6.90
N LEU A 225 -12.41 26.79 5.77
CA LEU A 225 -11.97 27.91 4.94
C LEU A 225 -13.16 28.74 4.42
N ALA A 226 -14.24 28.07 4.00
CA ALA A 226 -15.49 28.72 3.58
C ALA A 226 -16.19 29.54 4.70
N ARG A 227 -15.79 29.37 5.96
CA ARG A 227 -16.35 30.02 7.16
C ARG A 227 -15.35 30.86 7.95
N ASP A 228 -14.16 31.10 7.40
CA ASP A 228 -13.05 31.80 8.07
C ASP A 228 -12.66 31.13 9.41
N LYS A 229 -12.64 29.79 9.44
CA LYS A 229 -12.28 28.98 10.60
C LYS A 229 -10.93 28.30 10.41
N LYS A 230 -10.13 28.31 11.47
CA LYS A 230 -8.97 27.43 11.62
C LYS A 230 -9.42 26.01 11.97
N VAL A 231 -8.68 25.01 11.49
CA VAL A 231 -8.74 23.63 11.97
C VAL A 231 -7.49 23.36 12.81
N VAL A 232 -7.67 22.72 13.97
CA VAL A 232 -6.63 22.19 14.85
C VAL A 232 -6.94 20.71 15.05
N ILE A 233 -5.94 19.83 15.01
CA ILE A 233 -6.16 18.41 15.27
C ILE A 233 -6.13 18.17 16.78
N GLY A 234 -7.25 17.73 17.35
CA GLY A 234 -7.39 17.51 18.79
C GLY A 234 -6.74 16.21 19.25
N GLU A 235 -6.90 15.14 18.48
CA GLU A 235 -6.42 13.80 18.81
C GLU A 235 -6.05 13.06 17.51
N THR A 236 -4.84 12.50 17.47
CA THR A 236 -4.26 11.72 16.36
C THR A 236 -3.04 10.97 16.91
N GLY A 237 -2.83 9.71 16.53
CA GLY A 237 -1.70 8.92 17.02
C GLY A 237 -1.73 7.46 16.58
N TRP A 238 -0.69 6.73 16.96
CA TRP A 238 -0.48 5.32 16.61
C TRP A 238 0.13 4.55 17.80
N ALA A 239 -0.35 3.34 18.06
CA ALA A 239 0.13 2.52 19.18
C ALA A 239 1.43 1.78 18.85
N SER A 240 2.41 1.80 19.76
CA SER A 240 3.70 1.10 19.55
C SER A 240 3.68 -0.39 19.95
N GLY A 241 2.52 -0.93 20.30
CA GLY A 241 2.33 -2.33 20.69
C GLY A 241 0.91 -2.63 21.18
N GLY A 242 0.72 -3.85 21.69
CA GLY A 242 -0.62 -4.39 21.99
C GLY A 242 -1.27 -5.05 20.77
N ASP A 243 -2.50 -5.54 20.95
CA ASP A 243 -3.30 -6.22 19.93
C ASP A 243 -4.77 -5.74 19.97
N SER A 244 -5.40 -5.65 18.79
CA SER A 244 -6.82 -5.39 18.57
C SER A 244 -7.21 -5.77 17.14
N LEU A 245 -8.22 -6.64 17.00
CA LEU A 245 -8.84 -6.99 15.71
C LEU A 245 -9.53 -5.80 15.00
N ARG A 246 -9.65 -4.65 15.68
CA ARG A 246 -10.31 -3.44 15.19
C ARG A 246 -9.33 -2.36 14.74
N ALA A 247 -8.02 -2.58 14.92
CA ALA A 247 -6.97 -1.61 14.67
C ALA A 247 -6.11 -1.97 13.44
N SER A 248 -5.19 -1.07 13.13
CA SER A 248 -4.02 -1.30 12.28
C SER A 248 -2.89 -1.95 13.11
N GLU A 249 -1.84 -2.44 12.46
CA GLU A 249 -0.72 -3.08 13.16
C GLU A 249 0.01 -2.12 14.12
N ALA A 250 -0.05 -2.43 15.42
CA ALA A 250 0.64 -1.70 16.47
C ALA A 250 2.09 -2.22 16.63
N SER A 251 3.08 -1.40 16.28
CA SER A 251 4.49 -1.75 16.41
C SER A 251 5.35 -0.49 16.64
N PRO A 252 6.57 -0.62 17.21
CA PRO A 252 7.49 0.51 17.38
C PRO A 252 7.79 1.24 16.05
N VAL A 253 8.02 0.48 14.99
CA VAL A 253 8.31 1.01 13.65
C VAL A 253 7.10 1.78 13.11
N ASN A 254 5.89 1.24 13.23
CA ASN A 254 4.68 1.88 12.71
C ASN A 254 4.33 3.14 13.52
N ALA A 255 4.56 3.14 14.84
CA ALA A 255 4.37 4.31 15.68
C ALA A 255 5.34 5.46 15.32
N ALA A 256 6.61 5.13 15.06
CA ALA A 256 7.60 6.10 14.62
C ALA A 256 7.34 6.64 13.20
N HIS A 257 6.99 5.76 12.25
CA HIS A 257 6.63 6.11 10.88
C HIS A 257 5.43 7.06 10.86
N TYR A 258 4.34 6.73 11.57
CA TYR A 258 3.17 7.62 11.65
C TYR A 258 3.50 8.97 12.28
N PHE A 259 4.28 9.00 13.37
CA PHE A 259 4.65 10.25 14.03
C PHE A 259 5.54 11.14 13.14
N TYR A 260 6.51 10.55 12.43
CA TYR A 260 7.38 11.24 11.47
C TYR A 260 6.57 11.87 10.32
N ASP A 261 5.76 11.08 9.62
CA ASP A 261 5.00 11.55 8.46
C ASP A 261 3.95 12.60 8.88
N PHE A 262 3.26 12.37 10.00
CA PHE A 262 2.26 13.31 10.49
C PHE A 262 2.90 14.63 10.92
N PHE A 263 4.07 14.60 11.56
CA PHE A 263 4.83 15.78 11.92
C PHE A 263 5.22 16.60 10.68
N TYR A 264 5.75 15.95 9.64
CA TYR A 264 6.16 16.65 8.41
C TYR A 264 4.96 17.18 7.60
N MET A 265 3.87 16.42 7.50
CA MET A 265 2.60 16.88 6.89
C MET A 265 2.05 18.11 7.62
N ALA A 266 1.98 18.06 8.95
CA ALA A 266 1.48 19.16 9.77
C ALA A 266 2.38 20.42 9.64
N LYS A 267 3.71 20.23 9.62
CA LYS A 267 4.72 21.28 9.40
C LYS A 267 4.59 21.92 8.01
N GLN A 268 4.38 21.10 6.96
CA GLN A 268 4.23 21.58 5.58
C GLN A 268 2.93 22.38 5.38
N LYS A 269 1.81 21.93 5.96
CA LYS A 269 0.49 22.58 5.83
C LYS A 269 0.22 23.66 6.89
N ASN A 270 1.14 23.87 7.84
CA ASN A 270 0.95 24.73 9.00
C ASN A 270 -0.32 24.38 9.81
N VAL A 271 -0.52 23.08 10.04
CA VAL A 271 -1.62 22.52 10.84
C VAL A 271 -1.15 22.33 12.27
N GLU A 272 -1.85 22.91 13.22
CA GLU A 272 -1.60 22.67 14.65
C GLU A 272 -2.27 21.38 15.09
N PHE A 273 -1.59 20.61 15.95
CA PHE A 273 -2.07 19.33 16.45
C PHE A 273 -1.69 19.08 17.91
N TYR A 274 -2.53 18.30 18.58
CA TYR A 274 -2.27 17.68 19.86
C TYR A 274 -2.08 16.17 19.64
N TYR A 275 -0.85 15.67 19.76
CA TYR A 275 -0.58 14.24 19.55
C TYR A 275 -1.19 13.39 20.68
N PHE A 276 -1.69 12.21 20.35
CA PHE A 276 -2.23 11.22 21.27
C PHE A 276 -1.21 10.08 21.42
N GLU A 277 -0.47 9.97 22.53
CA GLU A 277 -0.53 10.81 23.74
C GLU A 277 0.83 10.98 24.44
N GLY A 278 0.85 11.68 25.58
CA GLY A 278 2.08 12.01 26.31
C GLY A 278 2.84 10.80 26.86
N PHE A 279 2.15 9.85 27.48
CA PHE A 279 2.76 8.70 28.16
C PHE A 279 1.89 7.47 27.99
N ASP A 280 2.49 6.28 27.90
CA ASP A 280 1.77 5.00 27.88
C ASP A 280 0.86 4.85 29.12
N GLU A 281 -0.46 4.82 28.89
CA GLU A 281 -1.47 4.63 29.92
C GLU A 281 -1.77 3.13 30.12
N SER A 282 -0.81 2.41 30.71
CA SER A 282 -0.84 0.94 30.90
C SER A 282 -2.13 0.37 31.50
N TRP A 283 -2.88 1.16 32.27
CA TRP A 283 -4.17 0.78 32.84
C TRP A 283 -5.27 0.53 31.80
N LYS A 284 -5.19 1.13 30.61
CA LYS A 284 -6.18 0.93 29.53
C LYS A 284 -6.22 -0.53 29.07
N THR A 285 -5.06 -1.20 29.04
CA THR A 285 -4.90 -2.63 28.65
C THR A 285 -5.78 -3.60 29.45
N GLY A 286 -6.20 -3.23 30.66
CA GLY A 286 -7.04 -4.07 31.52
C GLY A 286 -8.54 -3.78 31.44
N THR A 287 -9.00 -2.96 30.48
CA THR A 287 -10.40 -2.50 30.40
C THR A 287 -11.21 -3.12 29.25
N THR A 288 -10.55 -3.50 28.16
CA THR A 288 -11.14 -4.10 26.94
C THR A 288 -10.27 -5.25 26.46
N ASN A 289 -10.61 -5.86 25.32
CA ASN A 289 -9.69 -6.77 24.61
C ASN A 289 -8.70 -6.00 23.71
N ASP A 290 -8.89 -4.68 23.53
CA ASP A 290 -8.16 -3.84 22.58
C ASP A 290 -6.91 -3.25 23.27
N THR A 291 -5.98 -4.13 23.62
CA THR A 291 -4.81 -3.80 24.45
C THR A 291 -3.88 -2.73 23.87
N VAL A 292 -3.99 -2.43 22.57
CA VAL A 292 -3.30 -1.30 21.90
C VAL A 292 -3.50 0.06 22.58
N GLU A 293 -4.63 0.27 23.26
CA GLU A 293 -4.91 1.54 23.96
C GLU A 293 -3.86 1.91 25.00
N GLY A 294 -3.12 0.94 25.57
CA GLY A 294 -2.07 1.20 26.54
C GLY A 294 -0.74 1.72 25.98
N TYR A 295 -0.57 1.81 24.66
CA TYR A 295 0.74 1.95 24.00
C TYR A 295 0.88 3.18 23.07
N PHE A 296 -0.01 4.16 23.20
CA PHE A 296 -0.03 5.39 22.38
C PHE A 296 0.97 6.48 22.82
N GLY A 297 1.71 6.31 23.92
CA GLY A 297 2.62 7.34 24.42
C GLY A 297 3.79 7.62 23.47
N LEU A 298 4.23 8.88 23.34
CA LEU A 298 5.59 9.16 22.85
C LEU A 298 6.65 8.73 23.87
N PHE A 299 6.29 8.72 25.16
CA PHE A 299 7.10 8.24 26.27
C PHE A 299 6.48 6.99 26.91
N THR A 300 7.32 6.14 27.48
CA THR A 300 6.88 5.08 28.41
C THR A 300 6.36 5.69 29.73
N GLU A 301 5.61 4.92 30.51
CA GLU A 301 5.01 5.37 31.79
C GLU A 301 6.06 5.92 32.80
N ASP A 302 7.33 5.50 32.69
CA ASP A 302 8.43 5.98 33.55
C ASP A 302 9.07 7.32 33.10
N ARG A 303 8.62 7.89 31.97
CA ARG A 303 9.11 9.10 31.28
C ARG A 303 10.36 8.93 30.41
N THR A 304 10.70 7.70 30.02
CA THR A 304 11.71 7.49 28.96
C THR A 304 11.08 7.79 27.60
N LEU A 305 11.72 8.61 26.76
CA LEU A 305 11.30 8.79 25.36
C LEU A 305 11.49 7.45 24.64
N LYS A 306 10.46 6.97 23.94
CA LYS A 306 10.54 5.68 23.25
C LYS A 306 11.70 5.66 22.24
N PRO A 307 12.58 4.63 22.22
CA PRO A 307 13.75 4.60 21.33
C PRO A 307 13.42 4.88 19.86
N GLU A 308 12.33 4.29 19.36
CA GLU A 308 11.80 4.46 18.01
C GLU A 308 11.40 5.91 17.68
N ILE A 309 11.03 6.73 18.68
CA ILE A 309 10.77 8.17 18.52
C ILE A 309 12.06 8.98 18.70
N ALA A 310 12.97 8.51 19.57
CA ALA A 310 14.20 9.20 19.92
C ALA A 310 15.27 9.22 18.81
N VAL A 311 15.17 8.32 17.82
CA VAL A 311 16.07 8.25 16.64
C VAL A 311 15.65 9.14 15.48
N LEU A 312 14.44 9.69 15.48
CA LEU A 312 13.91 10.46 14.35
C LEU A 312 14.59 11.84 14.23
N SER A 313 15.08 12.22 13.04
CA SER A 313 15.56 13.59 12.77
C SER A 313 14.43 14.48 12.21
N LEU A 314 13.85 15.30 13.09
CA LEU A 314 12.64 16.10 12.80
C LEU A 314 12.89 17.62 12.73
N GLY A 315 13.95 18.11 13.37
CA GLY A 315 14.38 19.51 13.39
C GLY A 315 13.50 20.46 14.21
N GLY A 316 14.04 20.97 15.32
CA GLY A 316 13.42 21.96 16.22
C GLY A 316 13.79 21.72 17.68
N SER A 317 13.53 22.68 18.57
CA SER A 317 13.61 22.45 20.03
C SER A 317 12.76 23.48 20.77
N CYS A 318 12.01 23.03 21.78
CA CYS A 318 11.20 23.91 22.63
C CYS A 318 12.03 24.89 23.49
N THR A 319 13.37 24.81 23.43
CA THR A 319 14.30 25.66 24.19
C THR A 319 14.82 26.89 23.42
N GLY A 320 14.45 27.05 22.15
CA GLY A 320 14.84 28.21 21.33
C GLY A 320 14.06 29.48 21.69
N THR A 321 14.71 30.64 21.60
CA THR A 321 14.05 31.96 21.78
C THR A 321 13.38 32.42 20.49
N ASN A 322 12.07 32.67 20.53
CA ASN A 322 11.28 33.18 19.40
C ASN A 322 11.87 34.45 18.77
N GLU A 323 12.34 34.39 17.52
CA GLU A 323 12.65 35.59 16.70
C GLU A 323 11.53 35.95 15.70
N GLU A 324 10.61 35.05 15.35
CA GLU A 324 9.53 35.31 14.37
C GLU A 324 8.14 35.61 14.99
N ALA A 325 8.07 35.91 16.30
CA ALA A 325 6.81 36.21 16.99
C ALA A 325 6.62 37.71 17.31
N SER A 326 6.69 38.63 16.32
CA SER A 326 6.51 40.07 16.56
C SER A 326 6.13 40.96 15.35
N ALA A 327 4.85 40.95 14.91
CA ALA A 327 4.13 42.15 14.42
C ALA A 327 2.64 41.88 14.07
N PRO A 328 1.65 42.59 14.66
CA PRO A 328 0.27 42.60 14.18
C PRO A 328 0.03 43.73 13.15
N GLY A 329 -0.52 43.43 11.96
CA GLY A 329 -0.56 44.41 10.85
C GLY A 329 -1.56 44.19 9.70
N SER A 330 -2.87 44.27 9.98
CA SER A 330 -3.97 44.67 9.06
C SER A 330 -4.10 44.06 7.63
N ASN A 331 -5.20 43.32 7.41
CA ASN A 331 -5.99 43.14 6.18
C ASN A 331 -5.32 43.19 4.79
N SER A 332 -5.50 42.12 4.01
CA SER A 332 -6.51 42.12 2.91
C SER A 332 -6.71 40.73 2.27
N ASN A 333 -7.91 40.49 1.74
CA ASN A 333 -8.31 39.20 1.17
C ASN A 333 -7.52 38.86 -0.11
N GLY A 334 -7.02 37.62 -0.22
CA GLY A 334 -6.51 37.04 -1.45
C GLY A 334 -7.21 35.71 -1.74
N VAL A 335 -8.17 35.70 -2.66
CA VAL A 335 -8.88 34.47 -3.08
C VAL A 335 -7.99 33.67 -4.02
N TYR A 336 -7.72 32.40 -3.67
CA TYR A 336 -7.07 31.46 -4.59
C TYR A 336 -8.14 30.85 -5.52
N THR A 337 -7.92 30.93 -6.83
CA THR A 337 -8.73 30.20 -7.83
C THR A 337 -7.77 29.40 -8.72
N PRO A 338 -8.07 28.13 -9.02
CA PRO A 338 -7.16 27.27 -9.77
C PRO A 338 -7.09 27.73 -11.24
N SER A 339 -5.87 27.90 -11.76
CA SER A 339 -5.63 28.26 -13.16
C SER A 339 -5.15 27.04 -13.95
N ASN A 340 -6.04 26.49 -14.77
CA ASN A 340 -5.68 25.46 -15.75
C ASN A 340 -4.94 26.10 -16.95
N SER A 341 -4.18 25.29 -17.68
CA SER A 341 -3.25 25.71 -18.74
C SER A 341 -3.92 26.24 -20.01
N GLY A 342 -3.19 27.10 -20.74
CA GLY A 342 -3.57 27.64 -22.05
C GLY A 342 -2.48 28.56 -22.60
N SER A 343 -2.13 28.45 -23.88
CA SER A 343 -0.88 28.98 -24.46
C SER A 343 -1.06 29.94 -25.65
N SER A 344 0.07 30.42 -26.21
CA SER A 344 0.23 31.27 -27.41
C SER A 344 -0.04 32.80 -27.23
N GLU A 345 0.68 33.74 -27.87
CA GLU A 345 1.99 33.66 -28.56
C GLU A 345 2.65 35.06 -28.75
N SER A 346 3.95 35.08 -29.08
CA SER A 346 4.75 36.21 -29.62
C SER A 346 5.04 37.44 -28.71
N GLY A 347 6.18 38.13 -28.81
CA GLY A 347 7.42 37.81 -29.55
C GLY A 347 8.24 39.05 -29.96
N SER A 348 9.57 39.00 -29.84
CA SER A 348 10.50 39.92 -30.54
C SER A 348 11.91 39.32 -30.61
N ALA A 349 12.60 39.51 -31.74
CA ALA A 349 13.91 38.91 -32.02
C ALA A 349 15.10 39.82 -31.68
N TYR A 350 16.32 39.25 -31.71
CA TYR A 350 17.60 39.92 -31.55
C TYR A 350 18.53 39.57 -32.73
N THR A 351 19.29 40.53 -33.28
CA THR A 351 20.39 40.33 -34.25
C THR A 351 21.14 41.67 -34.48
N PRO A 352 22.45 41.70 -34.88
CA PRO A 352 23.41 42.45 -34.04
C PRO A 352 24.46 43.33 -34.77
N GLY A 353 25.26 44.05 -33.96
CA GLY A 353 26.58 44.63 -34.31
C GLY A 353 26.62 46.16 -34.54
N THR A 354 27.79 46.85 -34.54
CA THR A 354 29.16 46.47 -34.12
C THR A 354 30.09 47.71 -34.07
N VAL A 355 31.26 47.58 -33.41
CA VAL A 355 32.50 48.44 -33.43
C VAL A 355 32.52 49.79 -32.66
N ASN A 356 33.70 50.06 -32.06
CA ASN A 356 34.18 51.30 -31.37
C ASN A 356 34.99 52.20 -32.39
N PRO A 357 35.74 53.31 -32.07
CA PRO A 357 36.76 53.47 -31.00
C PRO A 357 36.91 54.91 -30.40
N ASP A 358 38.06 55.17 -29.74
CA ASP A 358 38.67 56.47 -29.32
C ASP A 358 38.05 57.22 -28.09
N ASP A 359 38.79 57.77 -27.11
CA ASP A 359 40.22 57.60 -26.76
C ASP A 359 40.54 57.93 -25.26
N ASN A 360 41.19 56.99 -24.58
CA ASN A 360 42.23 57.05 -23.52
C ASN A 360 42.49 58.28 -22.59
N GLU A 361 42.41 58.12 -21.26
CA GLU A 361 43.57 58.27 -20.32
C GLU A 361 43.31 57.83 -18.85
N SER A 362 44.15 56.93 -18.31
CA SER A 362 44.33 56.53 -16.87
C SER A 362 43.11 55.99 -16.08
N GLY A 363 43.12 54.83 -15.40
CA GLY A 363 44.15 53.80 -15.15
C GLY A 363 44.35 53.57 -13.64
N GLY A 364 44.40 52.35 -13.07
CA GLY A 364 44.24 50.98 -13.59
C GLY A 364 44.14 50.00 -12.38
N ALA A 365 44.22 48.66 -12.51
CA ALA A 365 44.50 47.82 -13.66
C ALA A 365 44.15 46.32 -13.36
N THR A 366 43.74 45.54 -14.39
CA THR A 366 44.13 44.11 -14.69
C THR A 366 43.87 42.98 -13.66
N THR A 367 43.63 41.67 -13.95
CA THR A 367 43.38 40.75 -15.12
C THR A 367 43.15 39.32 -14.52
N MET A 368 42.68 38.23 -15.16
CA MET A 368 42.11 37.86 -16.48
C MET A 368 41.45 36.45 -16.39
N PRO A 369 40.42 36.13 -17.21
CA PRO A 369 39.99 34.75 -17.52
C PRO A 369 40.82 34.20 -18.75
N PRO A 370 40.57 33.02 -19.39
CA PRO A 370 41.66 32.03 -19.53
C PRO A 370 42.00 31.58 -20.97
N THR A 371 42.80 30.49 -21.07
CA THR A 371 42.93 29.47 -22.16
C THR A 371 44.07 29.56 -23.21
N THR A 372 44.55 28.35 -23.61
CA THR A 372 45.50 27.99 -24.69
C THR A 372 46.96 28.46 -24.54
N ASN A 373 48.00 27.75 -25.02
CA ASN A 373 48.10 26.66 -26.00
C ASN A 373 49.13 25.55 -25.55
N PRO A 374 49.88 24.75 -26.37
CA PRO A 374 50.18 23.34 -26.04
C PRO A 374 51.69 23.02 -25.91
N ASP A 375 52.05 21.73 -25.84
CA ASP A 375 53.12 21.04 -26.62
C ASP A 375 53.80 19.86 -25.88
N GLU A 376 53.74 18.70 -26.54
CA GLU A 376 54.78 17.66 -26.68
C GLU A 376 55.67 17.16 -25.50
N CYS A 377 55.45 15.87 -25.20
CA CYS A 377 56.47 14.80 -25.32
C CYS A 377 57.52 14.49 -24.23
N HIS A 378 57.38 13.26 -23.72
CA HIS A 378 58.34 12.13 -23.79
C HIS A 378 58.84 11.52 -22.47
N CYS A 379 58.75 10.19 -22.44
CA CYS A 379 59.22 9.31 -21.38
C CYS A 379 60.76 9.24 -21.31
N LYS A 380 61.32 8.92 -20.12
CA LYS A 380 62.01 7.62 -19.92
C LYS A 380 62.51 7.34 -18.49
N MET A 381 62.18 6.12 -18.04
CA MET A 381 62.96 5.18 -17.21
C MET A 381 63.56 5.66 -15.87
N VAL A 382 62.90 5.21 -14.79
CA VAL A 382 63.41 4.18 -13.86
C VAL A 382 64.94 4.14 -13.62
N HIS A 383 65.35 4.49 -12.41
CA HIS A 383 66.14 3.67 -11.44
C HIS A 383 66.55 4.60 -10.27
N VAL A 384 66.61 4.26 -8.98
CA VAL A 384 66.21 3.15 -8.08
C VAL A 384 67.00 3.40 -6.77
N THR A 385 66.63 2.79 -5.63
CA THR A 385 67.32 2.82 -4.30
C THR A 385 67.45 4.17 -3.59
N GLY A 386 67.15 4.21 -2.28
CA GLY A 386 67.39 5.41 -1.46
C GLY A 386 66.77 5.41 -0.06
N THR A 387 67.02 4.37 0.72
CA THR A 387 66.57 4.17 2.12
C THR A 387 66.46 5.43 3.01
N SER A 388 65.32 5.55 3.69
CA SER A 388 65.17 5.96 5.09
C SER A 388 65.52 7.40 5.54
N SER A 389 64.47 8.12 5.90
CA SER A 389 64.36 8.93 7.14
C SER A 389 65.23 10.18 7.33
N ILE A 390 64.57 11.35 7.46
CA ILE A 390 64.43 12.08 8.74
C ILE A 390 63.40 13.22 8.61
N LEU A 391 62.81 13.63 9.73
CA LEU A 391 61.64 14.51 9.85
C LEU A 391 61.85 15.99 9.44
N ALA A 392 60.71 16.60 9.08
CA ALA A 392 60.30 17.99 9.35
C ALA A 392 61.03 19.17 8.66
N VAL A 393 60.53 19.55 7.48
CA VAL A 393 60.02 20.91 7.22
C VAL A 393 58.77 20.83 6.32
N ALA A 394 57.59 20.67 6.90
CA ALA A 394 56.29 20.84 6.21
C ALA A 394 55.20 21.09 7.28
N ALA A 395 54.78 22.35 7.43
CA ALA A 395 53.82 22.75 8.47
C ALA A 395 53.10 24.07 8.13
N LEU A 396 52.49 24.16 6.94
CA LEU A 396 51.35 25.02 6.63
C LEU A 396 50.71 24.53 5.31
N VAL A 397 49.42 24.83 5.10
CA VAL A 397 48.60 24.30 4.00
C VAL A 397 48.42 22.77 4.06
N ALA A 398 47.75 22.32 5.12
CA ALA A 398 46.73 21.30 4.96
C ALA A 398 45.39 22.03 5.03
N THR A 399 44.70 22.18 3.89
CA THR A 399 43.27 22.51 3.88
C THR A 399 42.50 21.32 4.41
N SER A 400 41.37 21.57 5.07
CA SER A 400 40.44 20.51 5.48
C SER A 400 40.01 19.72 4.25
N VAL A 401 40.28 18.41 4.26
CA VAL A 401 39.45 17.46 3.53
C VAL A 401 38.20 17.32 4.38
N GLU A 402 37.05 17.73 3.87
CA GLU A 402 35.77 17.52 4.51
C GLU A 402 35.47 16.01 4.52
N SER A 403 34.89 15.51 5.61
CA SER A 403 34.51 14.10 5.74
C SER A 403 33.39 13.81 4.74
N VAL A 404 33.58 12.80 3.90
CA VAL A 404 32.54 12.28 3.00
C VAL A 404 31.39 11.75 3.87
N ALA A 405 30.15 12.10 3.53
CA ALA A 405 28.98 11.78 4.36
C ALA A 405 28.54 10.30 4.28
N PHE A 406 29.01 9.53 3.30
CA PHE A 406 28.58 8.15 3.09
C PHE A 406 29.60 7.31 2.32
N HIS A 407 29.46 5.98 2.38
CA HIS A 407 30.21 5.03 1.55
C HIS A 407 29.31 3.91 1.00
N CYS A 408 29.12 3.86 -0.32
CA CYS A 408 28.29 2.84 -0.97
C CYS A 408 29.09 1.53 -1.17
N PRO A 409 28.47 0.34 -0.97
CA PRO A 409 29.10 -0.96 -1.26
C PRO A 409 29.63 -1.06 -2.69
N GLY A 410 28.93 -0.44 -3.65
CA GLY A 410 29.42 -0.11 -4.97
C GLY A 410 28.54 0.92 -5.70
N ILE A 411 28.99 1.40 -6.86
CA ILE A 411 28.27 2.39 -7.69
C ILE A 411 28.33 1.98 -9.17
N ASN A 412 27.23 2.15 -9.91
CA ASN A 412 27.19 1.96 -11.35
C ASN A 412 27.88 3.12 -12.09
N TYR A 413 28.85 2.80 -12.96
CA TYR A 413 29.68 3.77 -13.66
C TYR A 413 29.60 3.60 -15.18
N ASN A 414 29.43 4.71 -15.91
CA ASN A 414 29.41 4.75 -17.37
C ASN A 414 30.44 5.75 -17.92
N ILE A 415 31.12 5.32 -18.99
CA ILE A 415 32.15 6.07 -19.72
C ILE A 415 31.60 6.78 -20.96
N ARG A 416 30.30 6.66 -21.24
CA ARG A 416 29.65 7.27 -22.39
C ARG A 416 29.47 8.79 -22.21
N ALA A 417 29.65 9.53 -23.31
CA ALA A 417 29.46 10.98 -23.44
C ALA A 417 28.49 11.37 -24.57
N GLY A 418 28.12 10.42 -25.43
CA GLY A 418 27.24 10.65 -26.58
C GLY A 418 26.48 9.39 -27.01
N PRO A 419 25.43 9.54 -27.85
CA PRO A 419 24.60 8.42 -28.32
C PRO A 419 25.33 7.51 -29.32
N ASP A 420 24.80 6.31 -29.59
CA ASP A 420 25.42 5.27 -30.42
C ASP A 420 25.80 5.68 -31.85
N TRP A 421 25.16 6.70 -32.40
CA TRP A 421 25.43 7.22 -33.75
C TRP A 421 26.50 8.33 -33.79
N ALA A 422 27.04 8.75 -32.64
CA ALA A 422 28.11 9.74 -32.56
C ALA A 422 29.47 9.18 -33.02
N ALA A 423 30.42 10.07 -33.34
CA ALA A 423 31.80 9.66 -33.61
C ALA A 423 32.46 9.11 -32.34
N ALA A 424 33.53 8.31 -32.45
CA ALA A 424 34.14 7.65 -31.28
C ALA A 424 34.68 8.67 -30.25
N GLU A 425 35.18 9.81 -30.74
CA GLU A 425 35.63 10.95 -29.95
C GLU A 425 34.49 11.75 -29.25
N ASP A 426 33.25 11.63 -29.73
CA ASP A 426 32.06 12.29 -29.15
C ASP A 426 31.20 11.32 -28.32
N LYS A 427 31.21 10.02 -28.66
CA LYS A 427 30.47 8.96 -27.95
C LYS A 427 31.07 8.65 -26.59
N CYS A 428 32.39 8.78 -26.43
CA CYS A 428 33.14 8.24 -25.30
C CYS A 428 33.93 9.31 -24.56
N LYS A 429 33.82 9.35 -23.23
CA LYS A 429 34.57 10.29 -22.39
C LYS A 429 36.08 10.12 -22.61
N PRO A 430 36.87 11.21 -22.75
CA PRO A 430 38.31 11.12 -22.93
C PRO A 430 38.99 10.57 -21.67
N ALA A 431 40.13 9.89 -21.83
CA ALA A 431 40.85 9.27 -20.72
C ALA A 431 41.19 10.23 -19.56
N SER A 432 41.39 11.52 -19.84
CA SER A 432 41.60 12.55 -18.79
C SER A 432 40.35 12.83 -17.94
N GLN A 433 39.15 12.69 -18.50
CA GLN A 433 37.90 12.77 -17.75
C GLN A 433 37.72 11.48 -16.94
N MET A 434 37.94 10.31 -17.54
CA MET A 434 37.91 9.01 -16.86
C MET A 434 38.82 9.00 -15.62
N THR A 435 40.08 9.44 -15.71
CA THR A 435 40.98 9.49 -14.56
C THR A 435 40.44 10.39 -13.45
N ARG A 436 39.87 11.56 -13.79
CA ARG A 436 39.26 12.47 -12.81
C ARG A 436 38.01 11.88 -12.16
N GLU A 437 37.14 11.23 -12.93
CA GLU A 437 35.94 10.56 -12.43
C GLU A 437 36.30 9.40 -11.48
N LEU A 438 37.32 8.60 -11.82
CA LEU A 438 37.87 7.56 -10.95
C LEU A 438 38.53 8.13 -9.68
N GLU A 439 39.20 9.29 -9.76
CA GLU A 439 39.75 9.99 -8.59
C GLU A 439 38.64 10.50 -7.64
N ILE A 440 37.50 10.96 -8.18
CA ILE A 440 36.34 11.42 -7.42
C ILE A 440 35.60 10.24 -6.76
N LEU A 441 35.31 9.17 -7.52
CA LEU A 441 34.51 8.05 -7.03
C LEU A 441 35.14 7.28 -5.85
N LYS A 442 36.46 7.37 -5.69
CA LYS A 442 37.19 6.82 -4.53
C LYS A 442 36.72 7.34 -3.17
N SER A 443 36.17 8.55 -3.14
CA SER A 443 35.60 9.12 -1.92
C SER A 443 34.37 8.34 -1.45
N TYR A 444 33.59 7.80 -2.40
CA TYR A 444 32.24 7.28 -2.17
C TYR A 444 32.14 5.76 -2.26
N THR A 445 33.09 5.08 -2.93
CA THR A 445 33.12 3.61 -2.98
C THR A 445 34.51 3.04 -3.32
N ASN A 446 34.68 1.74 -3.10
CA ASN A 446 35.80 0.93 -3.58
C ASN A 446 35.39 -0.08 -4.68
N VAL A 447 34.12 -0.13 -5.09
CA VAL A 447 33.63 -1.06 -6.13
C VAL A 447 32.84 -0.32 -7.21
N LEU A 448 33.15 -0.58 -8.48
CA LEU A 448 32.40 -0.04 -9.63
C LEU A 448 31.75 -1.17 -10.44
N ARG A 449 30.48 -0.98 -10.81
CA ARG A 449 29.78 -1.86 -11.76
C ARG A 449 29.80 -1.23 -13.16
N LEU A 450 30.21 -2.03 -14.14
CA LEU A 450 30.27 -1.68 -15.56
C LEU A 450 29.21 -2.46 -16.34
N TYR A 451 28.71 -1.90 -17.44
CA TYR A 451 27.59 -2.46 -18.21
C TYR A 451 28.00 -3.34 -19.40
N SER A 452 29.18 -3.08 -19.95
CA SER A 452 29.66 -3.65 -21.21
C SER A 452 31.18 -3.67 -21.21
N LEU A 453 31.76 -4.66 -21.86
CA LEU A 453 33.18 -4.76 -22.15
C LEU A 453 33.54 -4.11 -23.50
N THR A 454 32.60 -4.03 -24.44
CA THR A 454 32.83 -3.51 -25.79
C THR A 454 32.51 -2.02 -25.94
N ASP A 455 31.47 -1.49 -25.30
CA ASP A 455 31.10 -0.09 -25.51
C ASP A 455 32.19 0.83 -24.95
N CYS A 456 32.58 1.81 -25.77
CA CYS A 456 33.76 2.65 -25.55
C CYS A 456 35.06 1.89 -25.21
N ASN A 457 35.18 0.62 -25.63
CA ASN A 457 36.32 -0.27 -25.40
C ASN A 457 36.64 -0.52 -23.90
N GLN A 458 35.61 -0.54 -23.04
CA GLN A 458 35.72 -0.65 -21.57
C GLN A 458 36.70 -1.72 -21.07
N ALA A 459 36.74 -2.93 -21.67
CA ALA A 459 37.69 -3.98 -21.29
C ALA A 459 39.18 -3.61 -21.44
N THR A 460 39.51 -2.64 -22.30
CA THR A 460 40.90 -2.23 -22.58
C THR A 460 41.23 -0.82 -22.11
N ALA A 461 40.22 0.02 -21.85
CA ALA A 461 40.38 1.39 -21.35
C ALA A 461 40.01 1.52 -19.86
N VAL A 462 38.77 1.19 -19.51
CA VAL A 462 38.21 1.44 -18.17
C VAL A 462 38.64 0.38 -17.17
N VAL A 463 38.52 -0.91 -17.51
CA VAL A 463 38.85 -2.02 -16.60
C VAL A 463 40.30 -1.95 -16.08
N PRO A 464 41.34 -1.76 -16.93
CA PRO A 464 42.71 -1.64 -16.44
C PRO A 464 42.93 -0.36 -15.62
N ALA A 465 42.33 0.77 -16.01
CA ALA A 465 42.50 2.05 -15.33
C ALA A 465 41.84 2.09 -13.95
N ALA A 466 40.65 1.50 -13.80
CA ALA A 466 39.98 1.38 -12.51
C ALA A 466 40.73 0.44 -11.55
N ILE A 467 41.31 -0.65 -12.05
CA ILE A 467 42.14 -1.57 -11.25
C ILE A 467 43.52 -0.95 -10.93
N GLU A 468 44.12 -0.15 -11.82
CA GLU A 468 45.34 0.63 -11.50
C GLU A 468 45.04 1.74 -10.47
N ALA A 469 43.86 2.37 -10.54
CA ALA A 469 43.37 3.23 -9.48
C ALA A 469 43.13 2.45 -8.17
N GLY A 470 42.75 1.17 -8.24
CA GLY A 470 42.59 0.27 -7.09
C GLY A 470 41.15 -0.02 -6.68
N PHE A 471 40.18 0.18 -7.59
CA PHE A 471 38.82 -0.33 -7.42
C PHE A 471 38.78 -1.85 -7.64
N GLN A 472 37.82 -2.51 -7.01
CA GLN A 472 37.33 -3.82 -7.47
C GLN A 472 36.16 -3.59 -8.44
N LEU A 473 35.88 -4.55 -9.34
CA LEU A 473 34.90 -4.36 -10.42
C LEU A 473 33.85 -5.47 -10.47
N GLU A 474 32.61 -5.08 -10.75
CA GLU A 474 31.60 -5.96 -11.33
C GLU A 474 31.60 -5.79 -12.86
N LEU A 475 31.72 -6.89 -13.60
CA LEU A 475 31.84 -6.86 -15.06
C LEU A 475 30.54 -7.26 -15.76
N GLY A 476 29.80 -6.28 -16.27
CA GLY A 476 28.69 -6.51 -17.18
C GLY A 476 29.15 -6.89 -18.59
N LEU A 477 28.55 -7.94 -19.14
CA LEU A 477 28.57 -8.30 -20.54
C LEU A 477 27.18 -7.99 -21.12
N TRP A 478 27.09 -7.03 -22.03
CA TRP A 478 25.80 -6.61 -22.58
C TRP A 478 25.20 -7.66 -23.53
N VAL A 479 23.90 -7.93 -23.39
CA VAL A 479 23.17 -8.90 -24.21
C VAL A 479 21.92 -8.23 -24.77
N ASP A 480 21.77 -8.28 -26.08
CA ASP A 480 20.58 -7.85 -26.81
C ASP A 480 20.07 -8.97 -27.75
N SER A 481 18.94 -8.71 -28.42
CA SER A 481 18.25 -9.61 -29.35
C SER A 481 19.06 -9.99 -30.60
N TYR A 482 20.23 -9.40 -30.82
CA TYR A 482 21.17 -9.80 -31.85
C TYR A 482 22.37 -10.48 -31.21
N ASN A 483 22.53 -11.79 -31.42
CA ASN A 483 23.68 -12.59 -30.93
C ASN A 483 25.06 -12.08 -31.44
N THR A 484 25.12 -10.99 -32.19
CA THR A 484 26.32 -10.19 -32.43
C THR A 484 26.83 -9.42 -31.20
N SER A 485 25.96 -8.96 -30.30
CA SER A 485 26.34 -8.24 -29.07
C SER A 485 27.09 -9.17 -28.11
N TYR A 486 26.43 -10.24 -27.67
CA TYR A 486 27.03 -11.26 -26.81
C TYR A 486 28.30 -11.89 -27.41
N ALA A 487 28.35 -12.12 -28.74
CA ALA A 487 29.56 -12.62 -29.39
C ALA A 487 30.76 -11.66 -29.26
N ALA A 488 30.54 -10.36 -29.40
CA ALA A 488 31.60 -9.34 -29.26
C ALA A 488 32.01 -9.16 -27.78
N GLU A 489 31.04 -9.14 -26.86
CA GLU A 489 31.28 -9.12 -25.41
C GLU A 489 32.08 -10.33 -24.94
N LYS A 490 31.78 -11.52 -25.46
CA LYS A 490 32.53 -12.75 -25.19
C LYS A 490 33.95 -12.72 -25.77
N GLU A 491 34.19 -12.12 -26.93
CA GLU A 491 35.54 -11.93 -27.49
C GLU A 491 36.35 -10.91 -26.67
N ALA A 492 35.72 -9.83 -26.21
CA ALA A 492 36.32 -8.87 -25.28
C ALA A 492 36.64 -9.52 -23.92
N PHE A 493 35.73 -10.35 -23.38
CA PHE A 493 35.95 -11.11 -22.16
C PHE A 493 37.06 -12.14 -22.29
N ALA A 494 37.12 -12.89 -23.40
CA ALA A 494 38.23 -13.81 -23.70
C ALA A 494 39.58 -13.08 -23.77
N THR A 495 39.60 -11.88 -24.36
CA THR A 495 40.77 -11.00 -24.41
C THR A 495 41.18 -10.56 -23.01
N LEU A 496 40.23 -10.10 -22.19
CA LEU A 496 40.48 -9.67 -20.81
C LEU A 496 40.96 -10.83 -19.92
N LEU A 497 40.35 -12.01 -19.99
CA LEU A 497 40.80 -13.26 -19.35
C LEU A 497 42.27 -13.57 -19.67
N SER A 498 42.68 -13.39 -20.93
CA SER A 498 44.05 -13.68 -21.37
C SER A 498 45.13 -12.77 -20.76
N THR A 499 44.74 -11.62 -20.20
CA THR A 499 45.66 -10.72 -19.48
C THR A 499 46.02 -11.21 -18.08
N GLY A 500 45.21 -12.11 -17.50
CA GLY A 500 45.30 -12.52 -16.09
C GLY A 500 44.72 -11.52 -15.08
N ILE A 501 44.07 -10.44 -15.53
CA ILE A 501 43.43 -9.44 -14.66
C ILE A 501 42.12 -9.97 -14.04
N VAL A 502 41.43 -10.91 -14.70
CA VAL A 502 40.19 -11.52 -14.18
C VAL A 502 40.52 -12.54 -13.10
N HIS A 503 40.40 -12.11 -11.84
CA HIS A 503 40.49 -12.96 -10.65
C HIS A 503 39.77 -12.29 -9.47
N SER A 504 39.36 -13.05 -8.45
CA SER A 504 38.54 -12.59 -7.32
C SER A 504 39.15 -11.44 -6.50
N GLY A 505 40.47 -11.24 -6.56
CA GLY A 505 41.14 -10.05 -5.99
C GLY A 505 40.80 -8.72 -6.69
N ASN A 506 40.45 -8.75 -7.99
CA ASN A 506 40.12 -7.57 -8.80
C ASN A 506 38.64 -7.51 -9.16
N ILE A 507 38.04 -8.67 -9.46
CA ILE A 507 36.68 -8.78 -9.98
C ILE A 507 35.79 -9.39 -8.89
N LYS A 508 34.76 -8.65 -8.50
CA LYS A 508 33.75 -9.05 -7.51
C LYS A 508 32.78 -10.09 -8.07
N GLY A 509 32.42 -9.93 -9.34
CA GLY A 509 31.58 -10.86 -10.09
C GLY A 509 31.45 -10.45 -11.56
N ILE A 510 30.65 -11.22 -12.29
CA ILE A 510 30.42 -11.07 -13.74
C ILE A 510 28.92 -11.18 -14.01
N HIS A 511 28.32 -10.13 -14.57
CA HIS A 511 26.90 -10.08 -14.95
C HIS A 511 26.75 -10.43 -16.44
N VAL A 512 26.17 -11.59 -16.74
CA VAL A 512 25.95 -12.06 -18.12
C VAL A 512 24.59 -11.58 -18.61
N GLY A 513 24.54 -10.31 -19.00
CA GLY A 513 23.33 -9.56 -19.31
C GLY A 513 22.85 -8.67 -18.16
N SER A 514 22.17 -7.57 -18.53
CA SER A 514 21.33 -6.76 -17.66
C SER A 514 19.97 -6.59 -18.35
N GLU A 515 18.89 -7.01 -17.69
CA GLU A 515 17.48 -6.91 -18.16
C GLU A 515 17.19 -7.57 -19.53
N ALA A 516 18.04 -8.49 -19.96
CA ALA A 516 17.94 -9.09 -21.29
C ALA A 516 16.76 -10.09 -21.41
N ILE A 517 16.26 -10.63 -20.31
CA ILE A 517 15.04 -11.44 -20.28
C ILE A 517 13.82 -10.51 -20.17
N TYR A 518 13.85 -9.49 -19.30
CA TYR A 518 12.78 -8.50 -19.16
C TYR A 518 12.45 -7.77 -20.48
N ARG A 519 13.47 -7.32 -21.23
CA ARG A 519 13.28 -6.68 -22.54
C ARG A 519 12.82 -7.65 -23.65
N GLY A 520 12.80 -8.96 -23.38
CA GLY A 520 12.54 -9.99 -24.39
C GLY A 520 13.65 -10.12 -25.44
N ASP A 521 14.85 -9.62 -25.15
CA ASP A 521 16.02 -9.75 -26.04
C ASP A 521 16.45 -11.21 -26.17
N VAL A 522 16.44 -11.96 -25.05
CA VAL A 522 16.74 -13.40 -25.01
C VAL A 522 15.74 -14.15 -24.14
N ASP A 523 15.45 -15.40 -24.51
CA ASP A 523 14.69 -16.29 -23.62
C ASP A 523 15.55 -16.83 -22.47
N TYR A 524 14.88 -17.36 -21.44
CA TYR A 524 15.49 -18.03 -20.28
C TYR A 524 16.59 -19.02 -20.67
N SER A 525 16.35 -19.86 -21.68
CA SER A 525 17.27 -20.93 -22.08
C SER A 525 18.54 -20.37 -22.73
N THR A 526 18.39 -19.27 -23.47
CA THR A 526 19.47 -18.54 -24.13
C THR A 526 20.32 -17.79 -23.11
N ALA A 527 19.70 -17.08 -22.16
CA ALA A 527 20.40 -16.40 -21.06
C ALA A 527 21.21 -17.39 -20.20
N VAL A 528 20.60 -18.50 -19.79
CA VAL A 528 21.26 -19.59 -19.05
C VAL A 528 22.37 -20.26 -19.88
N SER A 529 22.20 -20.39 -21.21
CA SER A 529 23.27 -20.91 -22.08
C SER A 529 24.46 -19.94 -22.16
N HIS A 530 24.22 -18.62 -22.24
CA HIS A 530 25.27 -17.60 -22.24
C HIS A 530 26.02 -17.60 -20.90
N LEU A 531 25.29 -17.68 -19.78
CA LEU A 531 25.88 -17.80 -18.44
C LEU A 531 26.79 -19.02 -18.34
N LYS A 532 26.35 -20.19 -18.82
CA LYS A 532 27.12 -21.44 -18.81
C LYS A 532 28.37 -21.40 -19.69
N GLU A 533 28.34 -20.72 -20.84
CA GLU A 533 29.54 -20.56 -21.67
C GLU A 533 30.60 -19.67 -20.99
N ILE A 534 30.19 -18.54 -20.39
CA ILE A 534 31.09 -17.68 -19.60
C ILE A 534 31.62 -18.44 -18.37
N ARG A 535 30.78 -19.23 -17.69
CA ARG A 535 31.17 -20.08 -16.55
C ARG A 535 32.25 -21.10 -16.94
N GLN A 536 32.15 -21.71 -18.13
CA GLN A 536 33.18 -22.60 -18.65
C GLN A 536 34.49 -21.84 -18.97
N MET A 537 34.41 -20.64 -19.55
CA MET A 537 35.59 -19.80 -19.83
C MET A 537 36.34 -19.40 -18.54
N CYS A 538 35.61 -19.12 -17.45
CA CYS A 538 36.21 -18.91 -16.13
C CYS A 538 36.81 -20.21 -15.56
N THR A 539 36.13 -21.35 -15.72
CA THR A 539 36.61 -22.66 -15.24
C THR A 539 37.91 -23.10 -15.94
N ASP A 540 38.03 -22.86 -17.25
CA ASP A 540 39.20 -23.19 -18.05
C ASP A 540 40.41 -22.28 -17.72
N ASN A 541 40.17 -21.12 -17.10
CA ASN A 541 41.21 -20.18 -16.67
C ASN A 541 41.31 -20.16 -15.13
N SER A 542 42.26 -20.91 -14.57
CA SER A 542 42.40 -21.10 -13.12
C SER A 542 42.68 -19.84 -12.28
N GLY A 543 42.79 -18.64 -12.87
CA GLY A 543 42.75 -17.36 -12.15
C GLY A 543 41.33 -16.82 -11.94
N ALA A 544 40.41 -17.13 -12.85
CA ALA A 544 39.03 -16.65 -12.87
C ALA A 544 38.00 -17.65 -12.29
N ALA A 545 38.41 -18.90 -12.02
CA ALA A 545 37.50 -19.97 -11.57
C ALA A 545 36.79 -19.69 -10.23
N ASP A 546 37.35 -18.83 -9.37
CA ASP A 546 36.77 -18.41 -8.09
C ASP A 546 36.02 -17.04 -8.18
N VAL A 547 35.75 -16.52 -9.38
CA VAL A 547 34.92 -15.32 -9.58
C VAL A 547 33.47 -15.75 -9.77
N PRO A 548 32.50 -15.19 -9.02
CA PRO A 548 31.09 -15.56 -9.14
C PRO A 548 30.43 -14.93 -10.38
N LEU A 549 29.45 -15.64 -10.95
CA LEU A 549 28.69 -15.20 -12.11
C LEU A 549 27.20 -15.05 -11.77
N THR A 550 26.55 -14.07 -12.40
CA THR A 550 25.10 -13.84 -12.29
C THR A 550 24.51 -13.42 -13.65
N ILE A 551 23.19 -13.30 -13.71
CA ILE A 551 22.45 -12.61 -14.76
C ILE A 551 21.75 -11.46 -14.03
N THR A 552 21.96 -10.20 -14.42
CA THR A 552 21.11 -9.13 -13.88
C THR A 552 19.82 -9.05 -14.66
N ASP A 553 18.70 -8.96 -13.97
CA ASP A 553 17.40 -8.69 -14.56
C ASP A 553 16.48 -8.00 -13.54
N VAL A 554 15.26 -7.59 -13.90
CA VAL A 554 14.36 -6.96 -12.93
C VAL A 554 13.89 -7.99 -11.89
N GLY A 555 13.58 -7.55 -10.66
CA GLY A 555 13.13 -8.46 -9.60
C GLY A 555 11.98 -9.39 -10.01
N ASN A 556 11.01 -8.88 -10.76
CA ASN A 556 9.88 -9.66 -11.27
C ASN A 556 10.28 -10.79 -12.24
N THR A 557 11.44 -10.70 -12.91
CA THR A 557 11.97 -11.80 -13.74
C THR A 557 12.39 -13.00 -12.90
N TYR A 558 12.98 -12.78 -11.72
CA TYR A 558 13.29 -13.86 -10.78
C TYR A 558 12.02 -14.45 -10.15
N LEU A 559 11.00 -13.63 -9.84
CA LEU A 559 9.71 -14.12 -9.36
C LEU A 559 8.94 -14.93 -10.43
N LYS A 560 9.14 -14.60 -11.72
CA LYS A 560 8.53 -15.29 -12.87
C LYS A 560 9.30 -16.53 -13.31
N TYR A 561 10.62 -16.53 -13.15
CA TYR A 561 11.50 -17.66 -13.46
C TYR A 561 12.40 -18.03 -12.26
N PRO A 562 11.84 -18.54 -11.15
CA PRO A 562 12.63 -18.86 -9.94
C PRO A 562 13.83 -19.80 -10.16
N SER A 563 13.76 -20.69 -11.16
CA SER A 563 14.88 -21.57 -11.54
C SER A 563 16.12 -20.84 -12.11
N LEU A 564 16.07 -19.52 -12.31
CA LEU A 564 17.29 -18.71 -12.51
C LEU A 564 18.22 -18.76 -11.29
N ILE A 565 17.68 -18.96 -10.08
CA ILE A 565 18.41 -18.94 -8.80
C ILE A 565 19.39 -20.14 -8.69
N ASP A 566 19.03 -21.30 -9.22
CA ASP A 566 19.91 -22.46 -9.34
C ASP A 566 21.16 -22.16 -10.20
N GLU A 567 20.99 -21.39 -11.27
CA GLU A 567 21.95 -21.23 -12.36
C GLU A 567 23.02 -20.15 -12.06
N VAL A 568 22.66 -19.12 -11.30
CA VAL A 568 23.55 -18.03 -10.85
C VAL A 568 24.27 -18.34 -9.54
N ASP A 569 25.40 -17.70 -9.27
CA ASP A 569 26.09 -17.82 -7.98
C ASP A 569 25.49 -16.91 -6.90
N TYR A 570 24.90 -15.78 -7.30
CA TYR A 570 24.11 -14.87 -6.47
C TYR A 570 22.98 -14.24 -7.32
N VAL A 571 21.86 -13.87 -6.70
CA VAL A 571 20.72 -13.22 -7.37
C VAL A 571 21.06 -11.74 -7.60
N SER A 572 20.92 -11.23 -8.83
CA SER A 572 21.21 -9.83 -9.15
C SER A 572 19.97 -9.11 -9.70
N ALA A 573 19.31 -8.32 -8.86
CA ALA A 573 18.03 -7.69 -9.20
C ALA A 573 18.18 -6.18 -9.45
N ASN A 574 17.62 -5.69 -10.56
CA ASN A 574 17.33 -4.27 -10.75
C ASN A 574 15.96 -3.97 -10.14
N LEU A 575 15.89 -2.96 -9.25
CA LEU A 575 14.70 -2.56 -8.51
C LEU A 575 14.58 -1.02 -8.49
N PHE A 576 13.57 -0.48 -9.17
CA PHE A 576 13.37 0.97 -9.29
C PHE A 576 11.94 1.38 -8.92
N PRO A 577 11.69 1.73 -7.63
CA PRO A 577 10.39 2.30 -7.20
C PRO A 577 9.95 3.52 -8.02
N PHE A 578 10.94 4.26 -8.54
CA PHE A 578 10.77 5.39 -9.46
C PHE A 578 10.10 5.02 -10.80
N TRP A 579 10.35 3.83 -11.34
CA TRP A 579 9.71 3.35 -12.56
C TRP A 579 8.39 2.63 -12.28
N ASP A 580 8.23 2.08 -11.07
CA ASP A 580 6.99 1.49 -10.55
C ASP A 580 5.97 2.54 -10.07
N LYS A 581 6.21 3.84 -10.31
CA LYS A 581 5.36 4.99 -9.92
C LYS A 581 5.10 5.16 -8.42
N VAL A 582 5.93 4.54 -7.58
CA VAL A 582 5.82 4.66 -6.12
C VAL A 582 6.06 6.11 -5.71
N VAL A 583 5.26 6.64 -4.78
CA VAL A 583 5.46 8.01 -4.28
C VAL A 583 6.76 8.10 -3.44
N PRO A 584 7.51 9.22 -3.50
CA PRO A 584 8.86 9.32 -2.92
C PRO A 584 8.98 8.86 -1.46
N ALA A 585 8.01 9.19 -0.61
CA ALA A 585 7.98 8.80 0.81
C ALA A 585 7.91 7.28 1.06
N LYS A 586 7.40 6.50 0.11
CA LYS A 586 7.24 5.03 0.21
C LYS A 586 8.25 4.27 -0.65
N ALA A 587 9.10 4.98 -1.37
CA ALA A 587 10.00 4.37 -2.34
C ALA A 587 10.98 3.39 -1.68
N ALA A 588 11.49 3.72 -0.49
CA ALA A 588 12.37 2.84 0.28
C ALA A 588 11.62 1.63 0.89
N SER A 589 10.44 1.81 1.49
CA SER A 589 9.65 0.69 2.05
C SER A 589 9.17 -0.29 0.97
N TYR A 590 8.71 0.22 -0.19
CA TYR A 590 8.37 -0.59 -1.35
C TYR A 590 9.58 -1.36 -1.89
N PHE A 591 10.73 -0.69 -2.03
CA PHE A 591 11.99 -1.33 -2.40
C PHE A 591 12.33 -2.48 -1.44
N LEU A 592 12.26 -2.23 -0.13
CA LEU A 592 12.59 -3.22 0.89
C LEU A 592 11.62 -4.41 0.85
N SER A 593 10.32 -4.19 0.66
CA SER A 593 9.35 -5.28 0.52
C SER A 593 9.63 -6.17 -0.70
N THR A 594 10.08 -5.57 -1.81
CA THR A 594 10.42 -6.30 -3.04
C THR A 594 11.76 -7.04 -2.90
N TYR A 595 12.73 -6.45 -2.20
CA TYR A 595 13.99 -7.12 -1.84
C TYR A 595 13.75 -8.32 -0.91
N THR A 596 12.94 -8.17 0.15
CA THR A 596 12.61 -9.27 1.07
C THR A 596 11.92 -10.42 0.34
N ARG A 597 10.98 -10.16 -0.57
CA ARG A 597 10.37 -11.20 -1.44
C ARG A 597 11.41 -11.99 -2.25
N LEU A 598 12.50 -11.35 -2.69
CA LEU A 598 13.59 -12.01 -3.40
C LEU A 598 14.54 -12.77 -2.46
N VAL A 599 14.77 -12.26 -1.24
CA VAL A 599 15.56 -12.95 -0.20
C VAL A 599 14.85 -14.21 0.27
N ASP A 600 13.55 -14.12 0.56
CA ASP A 600 12.72 -15.26 0.95
C ASP A 600 12.69 -16.33 -0.16
N LEU A 601 12.50 -15.92 -1.42
CA LEU A 601 12.54 -16.85 -2.56
C LEU A 601 13.93 -17.47 -2.73
N ALA A 602 15.02 -16.69 -2.61
CA ALA A 602 16.38 -17.20 -2.72
C ALA A 602 16.74 -18.21 -1.60
N ALA A 603 16.13 -18.07 -0.42
CA ALA A 603 16.27 -19.00 0.70
C ALA A 603 15.54 -20.34 0.50
N GLU A 604 14.66 -20.47 -0.50
CA GLU A 604 14.08 -21.77 -0.88
C GLU A 604 15.03 -22.64 -1.74
N TYR A 605 16.17 -22.10 -2.20
CA TYR A 605 17.12 -22.76 -3.11
C TYR A 605 18.43 -23.20 -2.41
N GLU A 606 19.08 -24.23 -2.95
CA GLU A 606 20.33 -24.75 -2.35
C GLU A 606 21.51 -23.77 -2.49
N GLY A 607 22.20 -23.52 -1.38
CA GLY A 607 23.50 -22.85 -1.34
C GLY A 607 23.52 -21.41 -0.82
N ASP A 608 22.52 -21.01 -0.04
CA ASP A 608 22.46 -19.71 0.66
C ASP A 608 22.71 -18.51 -0.28
N LYS A 609 21.99 -18.49 -1.41
CA LYS A 609 22.17 -17.55 -2.53
C LYS A 609 21.92 -16.11 -2.06
N ALA A 610 22.98 -15.31 -1.98
CA ALA A 610 22.85 -13.88 -1.64
C ALA A 610 22.02 -13.13 -2.70
N VAL A 611 21.21 -12.16 -2.26
CA VAL A 611 20.54 -11.20 -3.13
C VAL A 611 21.34 -9.91 -3.15
N VAL A 612 21.67 -9.45 -4.35
CA VAL A 612 22.48 -8.25 -4.61
C VAL A 612 21.70 -7.33 -5.54
N ILE A 613 21.67 -6.04 -5.23
CA ILE A 613 20.96 -5.04 -6.01
C ILE A 613 21.87 -4.58 -7.14
N GLY A 614 21.52 -4.95 -8.37
CA GLY A 614 22.25 -4.55 -9.57
C GLY A 614 22.16 -3.04 -9.79
N GLU A 615 20.95 -2.49 -9.69
CA GLU A 615 20.64 -1.08 -9.97
C GLU A 615 19.42 -0.64 -9.16
N THR A 616 19.53 0.54 -8.53
CA THR A 616 18.40 1.31 -7.97
C THR A 616 18.79 2.79 -7.85
N GLY A 617 17.84 3.70 -7.99
CA GLY A 617 18.06 5.14 -7.94
C GLY A 617 16.83 5.98 -8.23
N TRP A 618 16.97 7.31 -8.19
CA TRP A 618 15.88 8.26 -8.40
C TRP A 618 16.35 9.54 -9.13
N ALA A 619 15.66 9.94 -10.20
CA ALA A 619 16.05 11.08 -11.02
C ALA A 619 15.79 12.43 -10.33
N THR A 620 16.74 13.37 -10.42
CA THR A 620 16.59 14.72 -9.83
C THR A 620 15.81 15.71 -10.69
N ASN A 621 15.52 15.41 -11.96
CA ASN A 621 14.89 16.31 -12.92
C ASN A 621 14.38 15.51 -14.14
N GLY A 622 13.72 16.20 -15.09
CA GLY A 622 13.15 15.61 -16.31
C GLY A 622 11.68 15.19 -16.11
N SER A 623 11.05 14.68 -17.17
CA SER A 623 9.67 14.16 -17.06
C SER A 623 9.41 12.94 -17.95
N ASP A 624 8.77 11.92 -17.39
CA ASP A 624 8.24 10.77 -18.14
C ASP A 624 6.88 10.35 -17.55
N ALA A 625 5.87 10.12 -18.39
CA ALA A 625 4.53 9.70 -17.96
C ALA A 625 4.49 8.27 -17.38
N ARG A 626 5.60 7.53 -17.45
CA ARG A 626 5.80 6.20 -16.85
C ARG A 626 6.41 6.26 -15.46
N ALA A 627 7.02 7.38 -15.05
CA ALA A 627 7.81 7.49 -13.83
C ALA A 627 7.08 8.21 -12.68
N SER A 628 7.66 8.11 -11.48
CA SER A 628 7.41 9.00 -10.34
C SER A 628 7.97 10.41 -10.58
N GLU A 629 7.64 11.35 -9.69
CA GLU A 629 8.06 12.75 -9.80
C GLU A 629 9.57 12.93 -9.55
N ALA A 630 10.29 13.40 -10.57
CA ALA A 630 11.73 13.65 -10.54
C ALA A 630 12.06 15.07 -10.05
N THR A 631 12.49 15.20 -8.79
CA THR A 631 12.96 16.47 -8.20
C THR A 631 14.24 16.26 -7.38
N PRO A 632 15.05 17.31 -7.13
CA PRO A 632 16.22 17.22 -6.26
C PRO A 632 15.88 16.74 -4.84
N GLU A 633 14.71 17.11 -4.33
CA GLU A 633 14.21 16.75 -3.01
C GLU A 633 13.74 15.29 -2.95
N ASN A 634 12.99 14.82 -3.96
CA ASN A 634 12.50 13.44 -4.03
C ASN A 634 13.67 12.45 -4.20
N SER A 635 14.67 12.82 -5.00
CA SER A 635 15.90 12.04 -5.18
C SER A 635 16.73 11.95 -3.90
N ALA A 636 16.91 13.08 -3.21
CA ALA A 636 17.63 13.13 -1.95
C ALA A 636 16.92 12.34 -0.83
N ARG A 637 15.59 12.47 -0.73
CA ARG A 637 14.76 11.62 0.14
C ARG A 637 14.98 10.14 -0.18
N TYR A 638 14.84 9.73 -1.44
CA TYR A 638 14.99 8.32 -1.78
C TYR A 638 16.40 7.82 -1.43
N PHE A 639 17.45 8.57 -1.75
CA PHE A 639 18.82 8.19 -1.43
C PHE A 639 19.05 8.08 0.09
N HIS A 640 18.57 9.03 0.89
CA HIS A 640 18.64 8.99 2.35
C HIS A 640 17.92 7.76 2.93
N ASP A 641 16.64 7.61 2.61
CA ASP A 641 15.76 6.59 3.18
C ASP A 641 16.22 5.18 2.75
N PHE A 642 16.67 5.02 1.50
CA PHE A 642 17.29 3.78 1.00
C PHE A 642 18.66 3.51 1.65
N TYR A 643 19.54 4.51 1.79
CA TYR A 643 20.88 4.31 2.35
C TYR A 643 20.81 3.81 3.79
N GLN A 644 19.95 4.41 4.62
CA GLN A 644 19.75 3.99 6.01
C GLN A 644 19.26 2.54 6.08
N GLN A 645 18.18 2.20 5.37
CA GLN A 645 17.65 0.84 5.33
C GLN A 645 18.66 -0.18 4.77
N ALA A 646 19.47 0.20 3.78
CA ALA A 646 20.50 -0.67 3.22
C ALA A 646 21.66 -0.92 4.19
N GLN A 647 22.02 0.04 5.07
CA GLN A 647 22.99 -0.19 6.14
C GLN A 647 22.40 -1.07 7.25
N GLU A 648 21.18 -0.77 7.72
CA GLU A 648 20.47 -1.54 8.76
C GLU A 648 20.30 -3.02 8.39
N GLN A 649 19.90 -3.28 7.15
CA GLN A 649 19.65 -4.63 6.62
C GLN A 649 20.88 -5.25 5.94
N ASN A 650 22.05 -4.58 5.98
CA ASN A 650 23.31 -5.01 5.37
C ASN A 650 23.15 -5.45 3.89
N ILE A 651 22.42 -4.64 3.11
CA ILE A 651 22.12 -4.92 1.69
C ILE A 651 23.36 -4.60 0.84
N THR A 652 23.77 -5.55 -0.01
CA THR A 652 24.80 -5.27 -1.02
C THR A 652 24.15 -4.68 -2.26
N TYR A 653 24.53 -3.46 -2.62
CA TYR A 653 23.94 -2.73 -3.75
C TYR A 653 24.98 -1.98 -4.59
N TYR A 654 24.62 -1.78 -5.86
CA TYR A 654 25.30 -0.86 -6.77
C TYR A 654 24.34 0.29 -7.10
N TYR A 655 24.61 1.50 -6.59
CA TYR A 655 23.68 2.62 -6.78
C TYR A 655 23.67 3.12 -8.23
N PHE A 656 22.50 3.51 -8.74
CA PHE A 656 22.29 4.06 -10.07
C PHE A 656 22.03 5.57 -10.00
N SER A 657 22.99 6.43 -10.33
CA SER A 657 24.32 6.14 -10.86
C SER A 657 25.39 7.13 -10.38
N ALA A 658 26.64 6.93 -10.80
CA ALA A 658 27.77 7.79 -10.45
C ALA A 658 27.57 9.27 -10.84
N PHE A 659 27.19 9.53 -12.09
CA PHE A 659 27.14 10.87 -12.67
C PHE A 659 25.88 11.00 -13.54
N ASP A 660 25.38 12.23 -13.70
CA ASP A 660 24.35 12.52 -14.71
C ASP A 660 24.83 12.16 -16.13
N GLU A 661 23.86 11.92 -17.02
CA GLU A 661 24.09 11.32 -18.34
C GLU A 661 23.27 12.05 -19.43
N SER A 662 23.63 13.31 -19.70
CA SER A 662 22.91 14.19 -20.64
C SER A 662 22.79 13.64 -22.07
N TRP A 663 23.66 12.70 -22.44
CA TRP A 663 23.61 11.98 -23.73
C TRP A 663 22.31 11.19 -23.94
N LYS A 664 21.56 10.87 -22.87
CA LYS A 664 20.23 10.25 -22.93
C LYS A 664 19.10 11.24 -23.26
N GLY A 665 19.36 12.55 -23.17
CA GLY A 665 18.44 13.63 -23.54
C GLY A 665 18.14 14.59 -22.39
N THR A 666 18.26 15.89 -22.64
CA THR A 666 18.17 16.96 -21.61
C THR A 666 16.81 17.10 -20.92
N ASP A 667 15.76 16.52 -21.49
CA ASP A 667 14.39 16.66 -21.01
C ASP A 667 13.88 15.33 -20.40
N THR A 668 14.70 14.26 -20.44
CA THR A 668 14.36 12.92 -19.97
C THR A 668 14.81 12.71 -18.53
N VAL A 669 14.07 11.91 -17.77
CA VAL A 669 14.45 11.55 -16.38
C VAL A 669 15.73 10.70 -16.33
N GLU A 670 15.99 9.91 -17.37
CA GLU A 670 17.15 9.00 -17.46
C GLU A 670 18.51 9.73 -17.42
N ALA A 671 18.54 11.01 -17.83
CA ALA A 671 19.74 11.83 -17.79
C ALA A 671 20.11 12.33 -16.37
N TYR A 672 19.21 12.21 -15.39
CA TYR A 672 19.31 12.90 -14.10
C TYR A 672 19.42 12.00 -12.86
N PHE A 673 19.82 10.74 -13.03
CA PHE A 673 20.01 9.75 -11.96
C PHE A 673 21.35 9.83 -11.22
N GLY A 674 22.26 10.75 -11.57
CA GLY A 674 23.58 10.83 -10.92
C GLY A 674 23.50 11.25 -9.45
N LEU A 675 24.33 10.67 -8.59
CA LEU A 675 24.66 11.25 -7.28
C LEU A 675 25.50 12.55 -7.42
N LEU A 676 26.23 12.66 -8.53
CA LEU A 676 27.00 13.83 -8.93
C LEU A 676 26.52 14.34 -10.31
N TYR A 677 26.77 15.62 -10.60
CA TYR A 677 26.62 16.18 -11.95
C TYR A 677 27.74 15.67 -12.89
N GLU A 678 27.61 15.89 -14.20
CA GLU A 678 28.64 15.50 -15.20
C GLU A 678 30.03 16.11 -14.96
N ASP A 679 30.10 17.28 -14.33
CA ASP A 679 31.36 17.89 -13.91
C ASP A 679 31.92 17.31 -12.61
N GLY A 680 31.24 16.35 -11.98
CA GLY A 680 31.67 15.68 -10.76
C GLY A 680 31.57 16.52 -9.50
N GLU A 681 30.80 17.61 -9.49
CA GLU A 681 30.30 18.20 -8.24
C GLU A 681 29.12 17.36 -7.71
N MET A 682 29.08 17.12 -6.40
CA MET A 682 27.96 16.41 -5.77
C MET A 682 26.72 17.29 -5.73
N LYS A 683 25.54 16.71 -5.99
CA LYS A 683 24.29 17.47 -6.03
C LYS A 683 23.97 18.06 -4.64
N PRO A 684 23.57 19.34 -4.52
CA PRO A 684 23.43 19.99 -3.20
C PRO A 684 22.50 19.25 -2.23
N THR A 685 21.34 18.78 -2.71
CA THR A 685 20.38 18.04 -1.86
C THR A 685 20.88 16.68 -1.41
N ILE A 686 21.92 16.11 -2.04
CA ILE A 686 22.64 14.90 -1.58
C ILE A 686 23.79 15.27 -0.63
N ALA A 687 24.48 16.38 -0.89
CA ALA A 687 25.58 16.87 -0.05
C ALA A 687 25.13 17.42 1.32
N GLU A 688 23.87 17.85 1.43
CA GLU A 688 23.27 18.41 2.65
C GLU A 688 22.60 17.35 3.55
N LEU A 689 22.70 16.06 3.22
CA LEU A 689 22.11 14.96 4.00
C LEU A 689 22.93 14.64 5.26
N GLU A 690 22.25 14.54 6.41
CA GLU A 690 22.79 13.93 7.63
C GLU A 690 22.69 12.40 7.50
N LEU A 691 23.84 11.71 7.49
CA LEU A 691 23.94 10.25 7.35
C LEU A 691 24.95 9.70 8.37
N ASP A 692 24.53 8.74 9.20
CA ASP A 692 25.37 8.15 10.26
C ASP A 692 26.13 6.91 9.77
N ASP A 693 27.47 6.97 9.78
CA ASP A 693 28.36 5.95 9.19
C ASP A 693 29.09 5.06 10.23
N GLU A 694 28.55 4.93 11.46
CA GLU A 694 29.25 4.24 12.57
C GLU A 694 29.57 2.75 12.31
N MET A 695 28.80 2.04 11.47
CA MET A 695 29.02 0.60 11.23
C MET A 695 30.20 0.29 10.29
N ALA A 696 30.47 1.14 9.28
CA ALA A 696 31.46 0.86 8.23
C ALA A 696 32.89 0.70 8.77
N ALA A 697 33.22 1.36 9.89
CA ALA A 697 34.54 1.28 10.53
C ALA A 697 34.87 -0.09 11.14
N SER A 698 33.90 -0.98 11.34
CA SER A 698 34.07 -2.25 12.07
C SER A 698 34.67 -3.39 11.24
N THR A 699 34.37 -3.47 9.95
CA THR A 699 34.71 -4.60 9.07
C THR A 699 36.10 -4.53 8.46
N ALA A 700 36.75 -3.36 8.43
CA ALA A 700 38.11 -3.18 7.91
C ALA A 700 39.23 -3.82 8.79
N GLY A 701 38.87 -4.50 9.89
CA GLY A 701 39.75 -4.77 11.02
C GLY A 701 40.24 -6.21 11.27
N SER A 702 39.89 -7.22 10.46
CA SER A 702 40.29 -8.61 10.75
C SER A 702 40.43 -9.55 9.53
N THR A 703 41.67 -9.78 9.07
CA THR A 703 41.97 -10.80 8.05
C THR A 703 43.21 -11.65 8.39
N THR A 704 43.13 -12.53 9.39
CA THR A 704 44.02 -13.73 9.47
C THR A 704 43.45 -14.84 10.37
N ALA A 705 42.91 -15.92 9.79
CA ALA A 705 43.11 -17.31 10.24
C ALA A 705 42.40 -18.32 9.31
N SER A 706 43.15 -19.22 8.69
CA SER A 706 42.62 -20.42 8.02
C SER A 706 42.78 -21.66 8.90
N ALA A 707 41.86 -22.63 8.86
CA ALA A 707 42.20 -24.05 8.70
C ALA A 707 40.98 -25.02 8.68
N SER A 708 40.85 -25.76 7.56
CA SER A 708 40.47 -27.18 7.43
C SER A 708 39.53 -27.87 8.44
N ALA A 709 38.47 -28.50 7.93
CA ALA A 709 37.68 -29.49 8.65
C ALA A 709 38.40 -30.84 8.85
N SER A 710 38.04 -31.56 9.93
CA SER A 710 38.11 -33.03 10.02
C SER A 710 37.12 -33.53 11.09
N ALA A 711 36.68 -34.80 11.00
CA ALA A 711 35.57 -35.34 11.80
C ALA A 711 36.01 -36.29 12.93
N GLY A 712 35.20 -36.43 14.00
CA GLY A 712 35.26 -37.62 14.86
C GLY A 712 34.76 -37.52 16.32
N SER A 713 33.66 -38.23 16.61
CA SER A 713 33.39 -39.05 17.82
C SER A 713 33.15 -38.45 19.24
N THR A 714 31.95 -38.79 19.75
CA THR A 714 31.57 -39.38 21.07
C THR A 714 31.44 -38.56 22.37
N GLU A 715 30.19 -38.60 22.90
CA GLU A 715 29.77 -38.80 24.32
C GLU A 715 29.98 -37.64 25.33
N GLU A 716 29.14 -37.41 26.37
CA GLU A 716 28.03 -38.20 26.96
C GLU A 716 27.00 -37.28 27.71
N ASP A 717 25.74 -37.74 27.89
CA ASP A 717 24.72 -37.36 28.91
C ASP A 717 24.24 -35.88 29.10
N THR A 718 23.03 -35.58 29.59
CA THR A 718 21.85 -36.38 30.03
C THR A 718 20.52 -35.63 29.73
N ILE A 719 19.39 -36.35 29.65
CA ILE A 719 18.01 -35.79 29.68
C ILE A 719 17.27 -36.29 30.92
N ALA A 720 16.45 -35.45 31.57
CA ALA A 720 15.65 -35.83 32.74
C ALA A 720 14.21 -35.26 32.72
N THR A 721 13.23 -36.08 32.36
CA THR A 721 11.79 -35.82 32.55
C THR A 721 11.32 -36.14 33.98
N VAL A 722 10.45 -35.31 34.57
CA VAL A 722 9.72 -35.67 35.81
C VAL A 722 8.25 -35.20 35.75
N THR A 723 7.33 -36.14 35.93
CA THR A 723 5.88 -35.92 36.12
C THR A 723 5.49 -35.81 37.60
N ALA A 724 4.43 -35.04 37.94
CA ALA A 724 3.83 -35.08 39.27
C ALA A 724 2.30 -34.82 39.30
N ASN A 725 1.56 -35.85 39.70
CA ASN A 725 0.21 -35.83 40.31
C ASN A 725 0.35 -35.51 41.83
N SER A 726 -0.66 -35.19 42.67
CA SER A 726 -2.13 -35.04 42.55
C SER A 726 -2.77 -34.57 43.89
N GLU A 727 -3.99 -34.01 43.83
CA GLU A 727 -5.14 -34.22 44.77
C GLU A 727 -5.20 -33.66 46.23
N VAL A 728 -6.45 -33.65 46.71
CA VAL A 728 -7.00 -33.46 48.09
C VAL A 728 -7.01 -32.03 48.66
N GLY A 729 -8.11 -31.47 49.18
CA GLY A 729 -9.52 -31.92 49.21
C GLY A 729 -10.28 -31.47 50.48
N ALA A 730 -11.51 -30.93 50.34
CA ALA A 730 -12.40 -30.53 51.45
C ALA A 730 -13.89 -30.55 51.02
N THR A 731 -14.85 -30.49 51.97
CA THR A 731 -16.23 -30.96 51.77
C THR A 731 -17.34 -29.97 52.18
N VAL A 732 -18.40 -29.90 51.34
CA VAL A 732 -19.85 -29.99 51.66
C VAL A 732 -20.35 -29.44 53.01
N ASP A 733 -21.28 -28.46 52.98
CA ASP A 733 -22.68 -28.64 53.47
C ASP A 733 -23.67 -27.58 52.91
N THR A 734 -24.90 -27.55 53.42
CA THR A 734 -26.18 -27.18 52.75
C THR A 734 -26.83 -25.82 53.12
N ALA A 735 -27.97 -25.51 52.45
CA ALA A 735 -29.05 -24.55 52.78
C ALA A 735 -28.96 -23.08 52.26
N SER A 736 -30.04 -22.38 51.86
CA SER A 736 -31.45 -22.78 51.57
C SER A 736 -32.34 -21.65 50.99
N GLU A 737 -33.31 -22.01 50.13
CA GLU A 737 -34.69 -21.47 49.98
C GLU A 737 -34.98 -20.06 49.39
N GLU A 738 -36.28 -19.85 49.10
CA GLU A 738 -37.03 -18.67 48.57
C GLU A 738 -36.66 -18.21 47.13
N THR A 739 -37.33 -18.65 46.04
CA THR A 739 -38.71 -18.38 45.54
C THR A 739 -38.91 -17.03 44.83
N ASP A 740 -39.41 -17.07 43.58
CA ASP A 740 -40.81 -16.73 43.28
C ASP A 740 -41.27 -17.46 41.99
N ALA A 741 -42.57 -17.43 41.67
CA ALA A 741 -43.18 -18.07 40.50
C ALA A 741 -44.48 -17.37 40.04
N SER A 742 -45.01 -17.77 38.86
CA SER A 742 -46.20 -17.21 38.17
C SER A 742 -45.97 -15.80 37.60
N LEU A 743 -46.70 -15.27 36.60
CA LEU A 743 -47.98 -15.58 35.91
C LEU A 743 -47.77 -15.44 34.37
N SER A 744 -48.63 -15.84 33.44
CA SER A 744 -49.89 -16.62 33.42
C SER A 744 -50.16 -17.15 31.99
N THR A 745 -51.06 -18.12 31.83
CA THR A 745 -51.43 -18.75 30.55
C THR A 745 -52.78 -18.24 29.99
N VAL A 746 -53.07 -18.62 28.72
CA VAL A 746 -54.38 -18.64 28.01
C VAL A 746 -55.08 -17.28 27.77
N ASP A 747 -55.98 -17.09 26.78
CA ASP A 747 -56.73 -18.07 25.95
C ASP A 747 -57.20 -17.49 24.57
N LEU A 748 -57.98 -18.29 23.84
CA LEU A 748 -58.92 -18.01 22.73
C LEU A 748 -58.42 -18.03 21.27
N ALA A 749 -58.90 -19.06 20.56
CA ALA A 749 -59.12 -19.05 19.11
C ALA A 749 -60.58 -18.65 18.79
N LEU A 750 -60.86 -18.29 17.53
CA LEU A 750 -62.20 -18.42 16.95
C LEU A 750 -62.15 -18.62 15.42
N GLU A 751 -63.15 -19.33 14.90
CA GLU A 751 -63.36 -19.65 13.48
C GLU A 751 -64.14 -18.54 12.75
N ALA A 752 -63.98 -18.44 11.43
CA ALA A 752 -65.08 -18.25 10.46
C ALA A 752 -64.60 -18.48 9.02
N ALA A 753 -65.50 -18.89 8.13
CA ALA A 753 -65.26 -19.05 6.69
C ALA A 753 -66.48 -18.58 5.88
N ASP A 754 -66.26 -18.24 4.61
CA ASP A 754 -67.17 -18.24 3.44
C ASP A 754 -66.25 -17.91 2.23
N GLU A 755 -66.03 -18.69 1.16
CA GLU A 755 -66.82 -19.59 0.29
C GLU A 755 -67.44 -18.88 -0.95
N ILE A 756 -67.66 -19.65 -2.04
CA ILE A 756 -68.47 -19.38 -3.25
C ILE A 756 -67.82 -18.49 -4.36
N VAL A 757 -67.88 -18.77 -5.68
CA VAL A 757 -68.05 -19.96 -6.58
C VAL A 757 -68.10 -19.45 -8.04
N ALA A 758 -67.83 -20.16 -9.15
CA ALA A 758 -66.92 -21.26 -9.53
C ALA A 758 -67.07 -21.52 -11.07
N GLY A 759 -66.16 -22.28 -11.70
CA GLY A 759 -66.26 -22.75 -13.11
C GLY A 759 -64.93 -23.35 -13.62
N GLU A 760 -64.73 -24.67 -13.57
CA GLU A 760 -65.05 -25.66 -14.63
C GLU A 760 -64.17 -25.50 -15.91
N SER A 761 -63.21 -26.40 -16.18
CA SER A 761 -63.35 -27.69 -16.92
C SER A 761 -62.99 -27.51 -18.43
N THR A 762 -62.26 -28.37 -19.19
CA THR A 762 -61.74 -29.75 -19.00
C THR A 762 -60.55 -30.08 -19.96
N ALA A 763 -59.83 -31.19 -19.68
CA ALA A 763 -59.26 -32.25 -20.56
C ALA A 763 -59.38 -32.19 -22.13
N SER A 764 -58.54 -32.85 -22.97
CA SER A 764 -57.26 -33.61 -22.81
C SER A 764 -56.70 -34.17 -24.16
N THR A 765 -55.46 -34.73 -24.13
CA THR A 765 -54.93 -35.92 -24.88
C THR A 765 -54.65 -35.97 -26.42
N GLU A 766 -53.48 -36.53 -26.75
CA GLU A 766 -53.10 -37.43 -27.90
C GLU A 766 -52.97 -36.82 -29.33
N THR A 767 -51.77 -36.78 -29.98
CA THR A 767 -50.90 -37.82 -30.67
C THR A 767 -51.49 -38.38 -31.98
N ASP A 768 -50.75 -38.50 -33.10
CA ASP A 768 -49.70 -39.53 -33.36
C ASP A 768 -48.96 -39.36 -34.75
N THR A 769 -47.89 -40.16 -35.01
CA THR A 769 -47.10 -40.58 -36.24
C THR A 769 -47.29 -39.93 -37.66
N SER A 770 -46.48 -40.13 -38.72
CA SER A 770 -45.29 -40.96 -39.11
C SER A 770 -44.48 -40.23 -40.24
N GLU A 771 -43.14 -40.27 -40.36
CA GLU A 771 -42.20 -41.33 -40.84
C GLU A 771 -42.12 -41.55 -42.39
N GLU A 772 -40.96 -41.22 -43.03
CA GLU A 772 -40.29 -42.01 -44.12
C GLU A 772 -38.92 -41.42 -44.57
N THR A 773 -37.99 -42.27 -45.07
CA THR A 773 -36.70 -41.93 -45.75
C THR A 773 -36.38 -43.03 -46.81
N PRO A 774 -35.50 -42.88 -47.85
CA PRO A 774 -34.03 -43.14 -47.67
C PRO A 774 -33.01 -42.65 -48.77
N ALA A 775 -31.70 -42.80 -48.46
CA ALA A 775 -30.56 -43.24 -49.34
C ALA A 775 -29.97 -42.39 -50.52
N SER A 776 -28.70 -42.51 -50.95
CA SER A 776 -27.42 -43.00 -50.33
C SER A 776 -26.14 -42.78 -51.23
N ALA A 777 -24.96 -43.18 -50.71
CA ALA A 777 -23.59 -43.29 -51.32
C ALA A 777 -22.74 -41.99 -51.47
N GLY A 778 -21.42 -41.93 -51.20
CA GLY A 778 -20.41 -42.93 -50.74
C GLY A 778 -19.32 -43.22 -51.80
N ALA A 779 -18.00 -43.36 -51.53
CA ALA A 779 -17.16 -43.38 -50.31
C ALA A 779 -15.86 -42.51 -50.53
N ASP A 780 -14.64 -42.64 -49.97
CA ASP A 780 -13.91 -43.70 -49.21
C ASP A 780 -12.78 -43.09 -48.30
N THR A 781 -11.59 -43.71 -48.12
CA THR A 781 -10.67 -43.51 -46.96
C THR A 781 -9.17 -43.30 -47.27
N THR A 782 -8.45 -42.59 -46.36
CA THR A 782 -7.06 -42.88 -45.89
C THR A 782 -6.78 -42.19 -44.54
N THR A 783 -6.01 -42.82 -43.65
CA THR A 783 -5.59 -42.31 -42.32
C THR A 783 -4.19 -41.65 -42.34
N ALA A 784 -3.94 -40.65 -41.49
CA ALA A 784 -2.74 -40.57 -40.62
C ALA A 784 -2.72 -39.34 -39.69
N PHE A 785 -2.11 -39.52 -38.51
CA PHE A 785 -1.68 -38.53 -37.50
C PHE A 785 -2.73 -37.65 -36.82
N ALA A 786 -2.40 -37.28 -35.58
CA ALA A 786 -3.11 -36.37 -34.70
C ALA A 786 -2.09 -35.38 -34.15
N GLU A 787 -2.54 -34.16 -33.85
CA GLU A 787 -1.92 -33.27 -32.88
C GLU A 787 -3.02 -32.33 -32.35
N GLU A 788 -2.88 -31.86 -31.12
CA GLU A 788 -3.89 -31.05 -30.45
C GLU A 788 -3.75 -29.58 -30.85
N ALA A 789 -4.88 -28.92 -31.08
CA ALA A 789 -4.97 -27.47 -31.22
C ALA A 789 -5.95 -26.95 -30.17
N ASN A 790 -5.45 -26.76 -28.94
CA ASN A 790 -6.19 -26.08 -27.88
C ASN A 790 -5.90 -24.58 -27.98
N GLU A 791 -6.66 -23.88 -28.83
CA GLU A 791 -6.66 -22.41 -28.84
C GLU A 791 -7.37 -21.92 -27.57
N SER A 792 -6.63 -21.39 -26.62
CA SER A 792 -7.18 -20.89 -25.35
C SER A 792 -8.00 -19.61 -25.59
N THR A 793 -9.32 -19.75 -25.65
CA THR A 793 -10.25 -18.62 -25.56
C THR A 793 -10.23 -18.06 -24.15
N ASP A 794 -10.01 -16.74 -24.00
CA ASP A 794 -10.08 -16.07 -22.71
C ASP A 794 -11.48 -16.25 -22.09
N SER A 795 -11.54 -16.90 -20.93
CA SER A 795 -12.77 -17.37 -20.28
C SER A 795 -12.54 -17.48 -18.78
N CYS A 796 -13.53 -17.11 -17.97
CA CYS A 796 -13.50 -17.33 -16.53
C CYS A 796 -13.77 -18.80 -16.19
N THR A 797 -13.10 -19.33 -15.16
CA THR A 797 -13.33 -20.69 -14.65
C THR A 797 -14.78 -20.87 -14.20
N GLY A 798 -15.32 -19.85 -13.51
CA GLY A 798 -16.72 -19.75 -13.14
C GLY A 798 -17.15 -18.31 -12.86
N ILE A 799 -18.46 -18.08 -12.79
CA ILE A 799 -19.06 -16.77 -12.44
C ILE A 799 -20.24 -16.98 -11.46
N ASN A 800 -20.35 -16.13 -10.44
CA ASN A 800 -21.49 -16.13 -9.52
C ASN A 800 -22.74 -15.52 -10.17
N TYR A 801 -23.86 -16.24 -10.14
CA TYR A 801 -25.09 -15.87 -10.83
C TYR A 801 -26.30 -15.75 -9.89
N ASN A 802 -27.05 -14.65 -10.01
CA ASN A 802 -28.26 -14.38 -9.22
C ASN A 802 -29.46 -14.08 -10.13
N ILE A 803 -30.62 -14.65 -9.76
CA ILE A 803 -31.90 -14.46 -10.46
C ILE A 803 -32.86 -13.47 -9.80
N ARG A 804 -32.39 -12.69 -8.83
CA ARG A 804 -33.19 -11.60 -8.26
C ARG A 804 -33.35 -10.44 -9.23
N ALA A 805 -34.55 -9.86 -9.21
CA ALA A 805 -34.95 -8.63 -9.86
C ALA A 805 -35.58 -7.62 -8.85
N GLY A 806 -35.81 -8.05 -7.60
CA GLY A 806 -36.43 -7.24 -6.55
C GLY A 806 -36.03 -7.71 -5.12
N PRO A 807 -36.32 -6.88 -4.11
CA PRO A 807 -36.03 -7.17 -2.69
C PRO A 807 -36.96 -8.25 -2.10
N ASP A 808 -36.64 -8.79 -0.92
CA ASP A 808 -37.36 -9.91 -0.29
C ASP A 808 -38.85 -9.67 -0.02
N TRP A 809 -39.26 -8.42 0.20
CA TRP A 809 -40.66 -8.05 0.43
C TRP A 809 -41.46 -7.84 -0.87
N ALA A 810 -40.84 -7.98 -2.05
CA ALA A 810 -41.54 -7.91 -3.32
C ALA A 810 -42.35 -9.19 -3.60
N ALA A 811 -43.44 -9.06 -4.36
CA ALA A 811 -44.17 -10.22 -4.88
C ALA A 811 -43.26 -11.04 -5.82
N ALA A 812 -43.49 -12.36 -5.94
CA ALA A 812 -42.57 -13.25 -6.65
C ALA A 812 -42.32 -12.87 -8.13
N ASP A 813 -43.32 -12.29 -8.80
CA ASP A 813 -43.27 -11.76 -10.17
C ASP A 813 -42.47 -10.44 -10.31
N VAL A 814 -42.05 -9.85 -9.19
CA VAL A 814 -41.19 -8.67 -9.11
C VAL A 814 -39.84 -9.00 -8.43
N LYS A 815 -39.82 -9.93 -7.47
CA LYS A 815 -38.61 -10.41 -6.79
C LYS A 815 -37.70 -11.21 -7.74
N CYS A 816 -38.29 -11.99 -8.66
CA CYS A 816 -37.58 -12.99 -9.44
C CYS A 816 -37.58 -12.68 -10.95
N LYS A 817 -36.44 -12.88 -11.62
CA LYS A 817 -36.34 -12.77 -13.09
C LYS A 817 -37.25 -13.80 -13.78
N PRO A 818 -37.93 -13.45 -14.89
CA PRO A 818 -38.72 -14.40 -15.65
C PRO A 818 -37.83 -15.44 -16.36
N THR A 819 -38.33 -16.65 -16.57
CA THR A 819 -37.56 -17.76 -17.17
C THR A 819 -36.96 -17.46 -18.54
N SER A 820 -37.61 -16.61 -19.35
CA SER A 820 -37.07 -16.15 -20.63
C SER A 820 -35.85 -15.21 -20.49
N GLN A 821 -35.77 -14.43 -19.41
CA GLN A 821 -34.59 -13.64 -19.08
C GLN A 821 -33.48 -14.58 -18.56
N ILE A 822 -33.81 -15.49 -17.63
CA ILE A 822 -32.86 -16.48 -17.10
C ILE A 822 -32.19 -17.28 -18.23
N ALA A 823 -32.96 -17.82 -19.17
CA ALA A 823 -32.41 -18.56 -20.31
C ALA A 823 -31.53 -17.69 -21.25
N SER A 824 -31.84 -16.39 -21.36
CA SER A 824 -31.04 -15.45 -22.18
C SER A 824 -29.73 -15.08 -21.48
N GLU A 825 -29.77 -14.81 -20.17
CA GLU A 825 -28.59 -14.51 -19.34
C GLU A 825 -27.62 -15.69 -19.25
N LEU A 826 -28.14 -16.92 -19.13
CA LEU A 826 -27.33 -18.14 -19.14
C LEU A 826 -26.69 -18.39 -20.51
N ALA A 827 -27.41 -18.13 -21.60
CA ALA A 827 -26.85 -18.21 -22.96
C ALA A 827 -25.76 -17.15 -23.23
N LEU A 828 -25.83 -15.98 -22.58
CA LEU A 828 -24.77 -14.97 -22.59
C LEU A 828 -23.55 -15.41 -21.77
N LEU A 829 -23.76 -15.92 -20.54
CA LEU A 829 -22.69 -16.38 -19.67
C LEU A 829 -21.87 -17.53 -20.29
N LYS A 830 -22.51 -18.40 -21.09
CA LYS A 830 -21.81 -19.46 -21.83
C LYS A 830 -20.77 -18.93 -22.84
N GLY A 831 -20.81 -17.64 -23.20
CA GLY A 831 -19.80 -16.99 -24.02
C GLY A 831 -18.52 -16.55 -23.27
N VAL A 832 -18.52 -16.59 -21.93
CA VAL A 832 -17.41 -16.11 -21.08
C VAL A 832 -17.04 -17.05 -19.92
N THR A 833 -17.80 -18.13 -19.71
CA THR A 833 -17.46 -19.18 -18.74
C THR A 833 -18.12 -20.52 -19.10
N ASP A 834 -17.51 -21.62 -18.63
CA ASP A 834 -18.09 -22.96 -18.67
C ASP A 834 -18.93 -23.30 -17.42
N SER A 835 -18.86 -22.52 -16.35
CA SER A 835 -19.55 -22.82 -15.09
C SER A 835 -20.16 -21.61 -14.36
N ILE A 836 -21.23 -21.85 -13.61
CA ILE A 836 -21.85 -20.85 -12.74
C ILE A 836 -21.98 -21.35 -11.30
N ARG A 837 -21.92 -20.43 -10.34
CA ARG A 837 -22.22 -20.69 -8.92
C ARG A 837 -23.53 -20.05 -8.54
N LEU A 838 -24.41 -20.82 -7.89
CA LEU A 838 -25.71 -20.39 -7.36
C LEU A 838 -25.63 -20.24 -5.84
N TYR A 839 -26.55 -19.47 -5.25
CA TYR A 839 -26.56 -19.16 -3.81
C TYR A 839 -27.55 -19.97 -2.98
N SER A 840 -28.62 -20.45 -3.62
CA SER A 840 -29.77 -21.07 -2.97
C SER A 840 -30.53 -21.92 -3.99
N LEU A 841 -31.12 -23.02 -3.53
CA LEU A 841 -32.06 -23.82 -4.32
C LEU A 841 -33.50 -23.31 -4.21
N THR A 842 -33.86 -22.66 -3.09
CA THR A 842 -35.24 -22.24 -2.79
C THR A 842 -35.56 -20.80 -3.16
N ASP A 843 -34.60 -19.87 -3.08
CA ASP A 843 -34.85 -18.45 -3.32
C ASP A 843 -35.10 -18.20 -4.81
N CYS A 844 -36.32 -17.76 -5.15
CA CYS A 844 -36.81 -17.71 -6.52
C CYS A 844 -36.82 -19.08 -7.26
N ASP A 845 -36.84 -20.21 -6.52
CA ASP A 845 -36.94 -21.59 -7.06
C ASP A 845 -35.82 -21.94 -8.06
N GLN A 846 -34.56 -21.58 -7.74
CA GLN A 846 -33.42 -21.78 -8.66
C GLN A 846 -33.22 -23.25 -9.05
N ALA A 847 -33.57 -24.19 -8.16
CA ALA A 847 -33.56 -25.62 -8.45
C ALA A 847 -34.44 -26.00 -9.65
N THR A 848 -35.58 -25.32 -9.85
CA THR A 848 -36.50 -25.56 -10.97
C THR A 848 -36.28 -24.58 -12.13
N ALA A 849 -35.94 -23.32 -11.82
CA ALA A 849 -35.85 -22.23 -12.79
C ALA A 849 -34.48 -22.08 -13.47
N VAL A 850 -33.38 -22.43 -12.78
CA VAL A 850 -32.01 -22.19 -13.25
C VAL A 850 -31.30 -23.49 -13.62
N VAL A 851 -31.34 -24.50 -12.76
CA VAL A 851 -30.56 -25.74 -12.97
C VAL A 851 -30.87 -26.41 -14.33
N PRO A 852 -32.14 -26.58 -14.76
CA PRO A 852 -32.43 -27.14 -16.09
C PRO A 852 -31.99 -26.20 -17.23
N ALA A 853 -32.14 -24.89 -17.07
CA ALA A 853 -31.83 -23.90 -18.10
C ALA A 853 -30.31 -23.73 -18.31
N ALA A 854 -29.50 -23.86 -17.25
CA ALA A 854 -28.05 -23.84 -17.33
C ALA A 854 -27.51 -25.08 -18.03
N ILE A 855 -28.09 -26.26 -17.74
CA ILE A 855 -27.78 -27.51 -18.46
C ILE A 855 -28.19 -27.41 -19.94
N GLU A 856 -29.34 -26.81 -20.27
CA GLU A 856 -29.77 -26.56 -21.65
C GLU A 856 -28.84 -25.57 -22.39
N ALA A 857 -28.30 -24.56 -21.68
CA ALA A 857 -27.27 -23.66 -22.18
C ALA A 857 -25.87 -24.30 -22.27
N GLY A 858 -25.67 -25.53 -21.76
CA GLY A 858 -24.38 -26.21 -21.73
C GLY A 858 -23.39 -25.67 -20.69
N LEU A 859 -23.88 -25.01 -19.63
CA LEU A 859 -23.12 -24.60 -18.46
C LEU A 859 -23.11 -25.71 -17.39
N LYS A 860 -22.00 -25.82 -16.66
CA LYS A 860 -21.92 -26.57 -15.41
C LYS A 860 -22.28 -25.69 -14.21
N ILE A 861 -22.62 -26.32 -13.08
CA ILE A 861 -23.21 -25.62 -11.93
C ILE A 861 -22.52 -26.03 -10.62
N GLU A 862 -22.17 -25.05 -9.79
CA GLU A 862 -22.01 -25.26 -8.35
C GLU A 862 -23.31 -24.88 -7.63
N LEU A 863 -23.86 -25.83 -6.86
CA LEU A 863 -25.12 -25.66 -6.16
C LEU A 863 -24.90 -25.10 -4.77
N GLY A 864 -25.27 -23.83 -4.56
CA GLY A 864 -25.36 -23.25 -3.23
C GLY A 864 -26.65 -23.59 -2.50
N MET A 865 -26.53 -23.80 -1.19
CA MET A 865 -27.64 -24.00 -0.27
C MET A 865 -27.56 -22.95 0.83
N TRP A 866 -28.47 -21.97 0.83
CA TRP A 866 -28.41 -20.86 1.78
C TRP A 866 -28.72 -21.31 3.23
N VAL A 867 -27.92 -20.85 4.18
CA VAL A 867 -28.07 -21.15 5.60
C VAL A 867 -28.03 -19.85 6.40
N ASP A 868 -29.05 -19.66 7.21
CA ASP A 868 -29.18 -18.57 8.18
C ASP A 868 -29.41 -19.12 9.61
N SER A 869 -29.58 -18.24 10.58
CA SER A 869 -29.82 -18.56 11.99
C SER A 869 -31.19 -19.23 12.26
N SER A 870 -32.05 -19.36 11.26
CA SER A 870 -33.29 -20.13 11.35
C SER A 870 -33.05 -21.56 10.88
N ALA A 871 -33.18 -22.54 11.78
CA ALA A 871 -33.10 -23.96 11.43
C ALA A 871 -34.08 -24.41 10.32
N SER A 872 -35.06 -23.57 9.93
CA SER A 872 -35.96 -23.83 8.81
C SER A 872 -35.37 -23.51 7.42
N SER A 873 -34.31 -22.69 7.30
CA SER A 873 -33.68 -22.39 6.00
C SER A 873 -32.97 -23.63 5.45
N PHE A 874 -32.07 -24.22 6.24
CA PHE A 874 -31.39 -25.47 5.87
C PHE A 874 -32.35 -26.63 5.58
N GLU A 875 -33.43 -26.79 6.36
CA GLU A 875 -34.45 -27.82 6.08
C GLU A 875 -35.19 -27.58 4.75
N ALA A 876 -35.48 -26.32 4.39
CA ALA A 876 -36.10 -25.99 3.11
C ALA A 876 -35.16 -26.25 1.93
N GLU A 877 -33.90 -25.83 2.03
CA GLU A 877 -32.85 -26.11 1.04
C GLU A 877 -32.61 -27.61 0.87
N LYS A 878 -32.50 -28.36 1.96
CA LYS A 878 -32.36 -29.83 1.95
C LYS A 878 -33.57 -30.52 1.29
N ALA A 879 -34.78 -30.03 1.55
CA ALA A 879 -35.99 -30.53 0.90
C ALA A 879 -36.11 -30.15 -0.58
N ALA A 880 -35.48 -29.04 -1.03
CA ALA A 880 -35.34 -28.71 -2.45
C ALA A 880 -34.29 -29.60 -3.13
N PHE A 881 -33.12 -29.79 -2.50
CA PHE A 881 -32.06 -30.68 -2.99
C PHE A 881 -32.55 -32.12 -3.18
N GLN A 882 -33.35 -32.65 -2.24
CA GLN A 882 -33.97 -33.98 -2.37
C GLN A 882 -34.85 -34.10 -3.62
N LYS A 883 -35.69 -33.10 -3.92
CA LYS A 883 -36.50 -33.09 -5.16
C LYS A 883 -35.62 -32.98 -6.40
N LEU A 884 -34.55 -32.18 -6.34
CA LEU A 884 -33.61 -32.02 -7.46
C LEU A 884 -32.88 -33.33 -7.76
N LEU A 885 -32.46 -34.09 -6.73
CA LEU A 885 -31.94 -35.46 -6.87
C LEU A 885 -32.93 -36.41 -7.54
N GLU A 886 -34.24 -36.30 -7.25
CA GLU A 886 -35.29 -37.12 -7.88
C GLU A 886 -35.47 -36.85 -9.38
N THR A 887 -35.11 -35.66 -9.88
CA THR A 887 -35.15 -35.35 -11.33
C THR A 887 -34.06 -36.08 -12.14
N GLY A 888 -32.99 -36.53 -11.48
CA GLY A 888 -31.83 -37.14 -12.12
C GLY A 888 -30.83 -36.18 -12.76
N VAL A 889 -31.03 -34.85 -12.68
CA VAL A 889 -30.07 -33.87 -13.26
C VAL A 889 -28.80 -33.68 -12.41
N VAL A 890 -28.84 -34.06 -11.12
CA VAL A 890 -27.71 -33.97 -10.18
C VAL A 890 -26.72 -35.11 -10.49
N THR A 891 -25.81 -34.84 -11.42
CA THR A 891 -24.73 -35.74 -11.86
C THR A 891 -23.40 -34.99 -11.87
N ALA A 892 -22.28 -35.71 -11.78
CA ALA A 892 -20.94 -35.11 -11.89
C ALA A 892 -20.62 -34.55 -13.31
N ASP A 893 -21.46 -34.83 -14.32
CA ASP A 893 -21.33 -34.20 -15.65
C ASP A 893 -21.86 -32.75 -15.63
N ASN A 894 -22.95 -32.51 -14.90
CA ASN A 894 -23.67 -31.24 -14.82
C ASN A 894 -23.23 -30.37 -13.62
N ILE A 895 -22.96 -31.01 -12.48
CA ILE A 895 -22.72 -30.36 -11.19
C ILE A 895 -21.26 -30.55 -10.79
N VAL A 896 -20.51 -29.45 -10.66
CA VAL A 896 -19.08 -29.46 -10.30
C VAL A 896 -18.85 -29.49 -8.80
N GLY A 897 -19.79 -28.98 -8.01
CA GLY A 897 -19.70 -28.97 -6.54
C GLY A 897 -21.02 -28.57 -5.88
N ILE A 898 -21.08 -28.71 -4.56
CA ILE A 898 -22.20 -28.25 -3.72
C ILE A 898 -21.62 -27.53 -2.50
N HIS A 899 -22.05 -26.29 -2.22
CA HIS A 899 -21.68 -25.59 -0.99
C HIS A 899 -22.87 -25.46 -0.03
N VAL A 900 -22.66 -25.85 1.24
CA VAL A 900 -23.70 -25.88 2.27
C VAL A 900 -23.50 -24.68 3.20
N GLY A 901 -24.21 -23.59 2.90
CA GLY A 901 -23.97 -22.25 3.44
C GLY A 901 -22.94 -21.46 2.64
N SER A 902 -23.16 -20.15 2.54
CA SER A 902 -22.15 -19.14 2.22
C SER A 902 -22.08 -18.14 3.38
N GLU A 903 -20.91 -17.96 3.98
CA GLU A 903 -20.59 -17.05 5.11
C GLU A 903 -21.45 -17.22 6.38
N ALA A 904 -22.08 -18.39 6.56
CA ALA A 904 -23.00 -18.64 7.66
C ALA A 904 -22.30 -18.75 9.03
N VAL A 905 -21.00 -19.05 9.07
CA VAL A 905 -20.20 -19.03 10.31
C VAL A 905 -19.63 -17.62 10.55
N TYR A 906 -19.15 -16.93 9.51
CA TYR A 906 -18.74 -15.52 9.60
C TYR A 906 -19.85 -14.60 10.14
N ARG A 907 -21.07 -14.70 9.58
CA ARG A 907 -22.25 -13.96 10.07
C ARG A 907 -22.73 -14.39 11.46
N LYS A 908 -22.20 -15.49 12.01
CA LYS A 908 -22.61 -16.11 13.28
C LYS A 908 -24.06 -16.62 13.26
N ASP A 909 -24.59 -16.89 12.07
CA ASP A 909 -25.88 -17.55 11.88
C ASP A 909 -25.85 -18.98 12.45
N VAL A 910 -24.73 -19.69 12.22
CA VAL A 910 -24.45 -21.02 12.75
C VAL A 910 -23.03 -21.10 13.31
N THR A 911 -22.75 -22.11 14.14
CA THR A 911 -21.37 -22.42 14.54
C THR A 911 -20.70 -23.36 13.53
N ALA A 912 -19.36 -23.40 13.50
CA ALA A 912 -18.61 -24.36 12.68
C ALA A 912 -19.10 -25.81 12.85
N THR A 913 -19.40 -26.23 14.08
CA THR A 913 -19.96 -27.57 14.37
C THR A 913 -21.33 -27.81 13.72
N VAL A 914 -22.19 -26.79 13.66
CA VAL A 914 -23.52 -26.88 13.02
C VAL A 914 -23.37 -26.89 11.50
N ALA A 915 -22.50 -26.06 10.94
CA ALA A 915 -22.20 -26.06 9.50
C ALA A 915 -21.65 -27.42 9.03
N ILE A 916 -20.73 -28.02 9.79
CA ILE A 916 -20.21 -29.38 9.55
C ILE A 916 -21.32 -30.45 9.67
N SER A 917 -22.27 -30.29 10.61
CA SER A 917 -23.43 -31.20 10.72
C SER A 917 -24.34 -31.10 9.49
N HIS A 918 -24.62 -29.89 9.00
CA HIS A 918 -25.40 -29.66 7.78
C HIS A 918 -24.70 -30.27 6.55
N LEU A 919 -23.38 -30.08 6.44
CA LEU A 919 -22.54 -30.69 5.39
C LEU A 919 -22.67 -32.22 5.36
N GLU A 920 -22.56 -32.90 6.50
CA GLU A 920 -22.66 -34.37 6.57
C GLU A 920 -24.07 -34.91 6.25
N GLU A 921 -25.13 -34.14 6.51
CA GLU A 921 -26.48 -34.52 6.07
C GLU A 921 -26.61 -34.49 4.53
N ILE A 922 -26.14 -33.42 3.87
CA ILE A 922 -26.15 -33.35 2.40
C ILE A 922 -25.20 -34.38 1.78
N ARG A 923 -24.03 -34.60 2.40
CA ARG A 923 -23.08 -35.66 2.01
C ARG A 923 -23.69 -37.06 2.14
N THR A 924 -24.56 -37.29 3.13
CA THR A 924 -25.31 -38.54 3.29
C THR A 924 -26.33 -38.73 2.17
N LEU A 925 -27.03 -37.67 1.75
CA LEU A 925 -27.96 -37.72 0.61
C LEU A 925 -27.21 -37.99 -0.72
N CYS A 926 -26.06 -37.33 -0.93
CA CYS A 926 -25.22 -37.57 -2.11
C CYS A 926 -24.71 -39.02 -2.16
N LYS A 927 -24.19 -39.55 -1.04
CA LYS A 927 -23.75 -40.96 -0.92
C LYS A 927 -24.88 -41.98 -1.13
N ALA A 928 -26.14 -41.59 -0.94
CA ALA A 928 -27.30 -42.46 -1.19
C ALA A 928 -27.73 -42.50 -2.68
N ASN A 929 -27.30 -41.54 -3.51
CA ASN A 929 -27.59 -41.49 -4.94
C ASN A 929 -26.31 -41.70 -5.77
N SER A 930 -26.24 -42.81 -6.50
CA SER A 930 -25.03 -43.18 -7.27
C SER A 930 -24.61 -42.19 -8.36
N ALA A 931 -25.50 -41.29 -8.81
CA ALA A 931 -25.15 -40.24 -9.76
C ALA A 931 -24.52 -39.00 -9.08
N ALA A 932 -24.86 -38.76 -7.80
CA ALA A 932 -24.35 -37.65 -7.00
C ALA A 932 -23.19 -38.04 -6.07
N SER A 933 -22.94 -39.34 -5.87
CA SER A 933 -22.00 -39.86 -4.86
C SER A 933 -20.51 -39.52 -5.06
N SER A 934 -20.16 -38.87 -6.17
CA SER A 934 -18.80 -38.38 -6.49
C SER A 934 -18.72 -36.87 -6.72
N ILE A 935 -19.82 -36.12 -6.50
CA ILE A 935 -19.79 -34.66 -6.49
C ILE A 935 -19.13 -34.21 -5.18
N PRO A 936 -18.17 -33.27 -5.18
CA PRO A 936 -17.51 -32.80 -3.96
C PRO A 936 -18.38 -31.76 -3.22
N LEU A 937 -18.32 -31.78 -1.88
CA LEU A 937 -19.08 -30.84 -1.03
C LEU A 937 -18.17 -29.92 -0.23
N THR A 938 -18.63 -28.69 0.00
CA THR A 938 -17.95 -27.69 0.83
C THR A 938 -18.91 -26.87 1.69
N ILE A 939 -18.37 -25.95 2.47
CA ILE A 939 -19.07 -24.90 3.22
C ILE A 939 -18.40 -23.61 2.76
N ALA A 940 -19.08 -22.72 2.04
CA ALA A 940 -18.45 -21.46 1.64
C ALA A 940 -18.43 -20.50 2.82
N ASP A 941 -17.28 -19.88 3.10
CA ASP A 941 -17.12 -18.89 4.17
C ASP A 941 -15.84 -18.06 3.90
N ILE A 942 -15.55 -17.02 4.69
CA ILE A 942 -14.31 -16.25 4.50
C ILE A 942 -13.09 -17.06 4.95
N GLY A 943 -11.92 -16.84 4.32
CA GLY A 943 -10.71 -17.60 4.66
C GLY A 943 -10.21 -17.43 6.10
N ASP A 944 -10.59 -16.34 6.77
CA ASP A 944 -10.30 -16.12 8.20
C ASP A 944 -11.12 -17.06 9.09
N THR A 945 -12.36 -17.40 8.70
CA THR A 945 -13.19 -18.40 9.38
C THR A 945 -12.52 -19.77 9.32
N TYR A 946 -12.03 -20.18 8.14
CA TYR A 946 -11.28 -21.44 7.99
C TYR A 946 -9.99 -21.46 8.80
N SER A 947 -9.33 -20.30 8.96
CA SER A 947 -8.12 -20.15 9.78
C SER A 947 -8.43 -20.20 11.28
N ALA A 948 -9.59 -19.69 11.71
CA ALA A 948 -10.08 -19.78 13.08
C ALA A 948 -10.66 -21.16 13.46
N TYR A 949 -11.19 -21.91 12.47
CA TYR A 949 -11.82 -23.22 12.65
C TYR A 949 -11.26 -24.27 11.65
N PRO A 950 -10.00 -24.75 11.83
CA PRO A 950 -9.39 -25.73 10.92
C PRO A 950 -10.16 -27.06 10.81
N GLU A 951 -11.04 -27.39 11.75
CA GLU A 951 -11.95 -28.53 11.64
C GLU A 951 -12.92 -28.41 10.44
N MET A 952 -13.20 -27.19 9.95
CA MET A 952 -13.94 -26.96 8.71
C MET A 952 -13.12 -27.39 7.48
N ILE A 953 -11.79 -27.17 7.48
CA ILE A 953 -10.89 -27.61 6.41
C ILE A 953 -10.83 -29.15 6.37
N GLU A 954 -10.76 -29.81 7.52
CA GLU A 954 -10.78 -31.27 7.59
C GLU A 954 -12.09 -31.87 7.03
N ALA A 955 -13.22 -31.24 7.38
CA ALA A 955 -14.56 -31.71 7.07
C ALA A 955 -14.98 -31.55 5.59
N VAL A 956 -14.62 -30.46 4.91
CA VAL A 956 -15.00 -30.24 3.49
C VAL A 956 -14.22 -31.13 2.52
N ASP A 957 -14.73 -31.39 1.32
CA ASP A 957 -13.98 -32.11 0.28
C ASP A 957 -12.95 -31.19 -0.40
N TYR A 958 -13.27 -29.90 -0.54
CA TYR A 958 -12.39 -28.78 -0.94
C TYR A 958 -12.76 -27.52 -0.15
N VAL A 959 -11.84 -26.58 0.03
CA VAL A 959 -12.08 -25.29 0.71
C VAL A 959 -12.70 -24.31 -0.29
N SER A 960 -13.76 -23.58 0.07
CA SER A 960 -14.36 -22.54 -0.78
C SER A 960 -14.33 -21.20 -0.07
N ALA A 961 -13.38 -20.34 -0.43
CA ALA A 961 -13.07 -19.12 0.30
C ALA A 961 -13.67 -17.87 -0.38
N ASN A 962 -14.40 -17.07 0.38
CA ASN A 962 -14.81 -15.72 -0.02
C ASN A 962 -13.75 -14.70 0.43
N TYR A 963 -13.33 -13.80 -0.46
CA TYR A 963 -12.34 -12.75 -0.17
C TYR A 963 -12.56 -11.51 -1.06
N PHE A 964 -12.63 -10.32 -0.45
CA PHE A 964 -12.92 -9.07 -1.15
C PHE A 964 -12.02 -7.93 -0.63
N PRO A 965 -10.87 -7.66 -1.27
CA PRO A 965 -10.03 -6.48 -0.98
C PRO A 965 -10.81 -5.17 -1.04
N PHE A 966 -11.87 -5.13 -1.87
CA PHE A 966 -12.83 -4.05 -1.96
C PHE A 966 -13.55 -3.70 -0.64
N TRP A 967 -13.87 -4.70 0.19
CA TRP A 967 -14.46 -4.51 1.52
C TRP A 967 -13.42 -4.34 2.64
N GLU A 968 -12.14 -4.54 2.31
CA GLU A 968 -10.99 -4.33 3.18
C GLU A 968 -10.39 -2.92 3.03
N LYS A 969 -11.00 -2.04 2.22
CA LYS A 969 -10.53 -0.68 1.89
C LYS A 969 -9.14 -0.64 1.24
N VAL A 970 -8.75 -1.72 0.57
CA VAL A 970 -7.47 -1.82 -0.16
C VAL A 970 -7.50 -0.92 -1.38
N ASP A 971 -6.36 -0.32 -1.74
CA ASP A 971 -6.26 0.40 -3.00
C ASP A 971 -6.21 -0.57 -4.19
N VAL A 972 -6.83 -0.18 -5.32
CA VAL A 972 -6.93 -1.04 -6.51
C VAL A 972 -5.56 -1.40 -7.09
N ASP A 973 -4.54 -0.57 -6.90
CA ASP A 973 -3.19 -0.81 -7.41
C ASP A 973 -2.49 -2.00 -6.74
N GLY A 974 -2.84 -2.31 -5.47
CA GLY A 974 -2.33 -3.47 -4.72
C GLY A 974 -3.35 -4.59 -4.45
N ALA A 975 -4.62 -4.40 -4.82
CA ALA A 975 -5.72 -5.26 -4.38
C ALA A 975 -5.59 -6.74 -4.79
N ALA A 976 -5.13 -7.04 -6.00
CA ALA A 976 -4.98 -8.41 -6.47
C ALA A 976 -3.76 -9.14 -5.83
N ASP A 977 -2.68 -8.41 -5.54
CA ASP A 977 -1.52 -8.93 -4.81
C ASP A 977 -1.84 -9.17 -3.32
N GLN A 978 -2.60 -8.28 -2.67
CA GLN A 978 -3.09 -8.50 -1.30
C GLN A 978 -4.04 -9.72 -1.25
N PHE A 979 -4.96 -9.82 -2.21
CA PHE A 979 -5.82 -11.01 -2.36
C PHE A 979 -4.97 -12.28 -2.43
N TYR A 980 -4.00 -12.34 -3.35
CA TYR A 980 -3.19 -13.54 -3.55
C TYR A 980 -2.31 -13.85 -2.33
N THR A 981 -1.79 -12.83 -1.64
CA THR A 981 -1.03 -12.98 -0.40
C THR A 981 -1.86 -13.70 0.66
N ARG A 982 -3.07 -13.20 0.96
CA ARG A 982 -3.99 -13.82 1.93
C ARG A 982 -4.44 -15.21 1.48
N PHE A 983 -4.81 -15.36 0.21
CA PHE A 983 -5.22 -16.64 -0.37
C PHE A 983 -4.12 -17.71 -0.30
N SER A 984 -2.86 -17.34 -0.57
CA SER A 984 -1.72 -18.26 -0.51
C SER A 984 -1.45 -18.81 0.90
N ALA A 985 -1.74 -18.04 1.95
CA ALA A 985 -1.66 -18.50 3.33
C ALA A 985 -2.73 -19.58 3.63
N LEU A 986 -3.96 -19.37 3.18
CA LEU A 986 -5.03 -20.36 3.28
C LEU A 986 -4.71 -21.63 2.47
N VAL A 987 -4.15 -21.49 1.25
CA VAL A 987 -3.66 -22.62 0.43
C VAL A 987 -2.58 -23.41 1.16
N LYS A 988 -1.60 -22.74 1.79
CA LYS A 988 -0.56 -23.41 2.61
C LYS A 988 -1.18 -24.21 3.76
N THR A 989 -2.20 -23.68 4.43
CA THR A 989 -2.93 -24.40 5.49
C THR A 989 -3.77 -25.57 4.94
N ALA A 990 -4.56 -25.36 3.89
CA ALA A 990 -5.42 -26.37 3.27
C ALA A 990 -4.62 -27.57 2.72
N ASN A 991 -3.44 -27.32 2.17
CA ASN A 991 -2.51 -28.37 1.71
C ASN A 991 -2.06 -29.31 2.84
N THR A 992 -2.01 -28.87 4.11
CA THR A 992 -1.71 -29.78 5.24
C THR A 992 -2.79 -30.86 5.45
N TYR A 993 -4.02 -30.58 5.01
CA TYR A 993 -5.15 -31.52 4.98
C TYR A 993 -5.35 -32.16 3.59
N SER A 994 -4.44 -31.89 2.64
CA SER A 994 -4.55 -32.30 1.22
C SER A 994 -5.86 -31.84 0.55
N LYS A 995 -6.27 -30.58 0.79
CA LYS A 995 -7.46 -29.95 0.20
C LYS A 995 -7.05 -28.90 -0.83
N GLU A 996 -7.74 -28.89 -1.97
CA GLU A 996 -7.76 -27.75 -2.89
C GLU A 996 -8.46 -26.55 -2.23
N VAL A 997 -8.09 -25.33 -2.63
CA VAL A 997 -8.83 -24.10 -2.30
C VAL A 997 -9.39 -23.49 -3.57
N VAL A 998 -10.71 -23.38 -3.62
CA VAL A 998 -11.49 -22.68 -4.64
C VAL A 998 -11.83 -21.29 -4.11
N ILE A 999 -11.81 -20.29 -4.99
CA ILE A 999 -12.27 -18.94 -4.68
C ILE A 999 -13.78 -18.88 -4.93
N GLY A 1000 -14.56 -18.89 -3.85
CA GLY A 1000 -16.02 -18.89 -3.93
C GLY A 1000 -16.56 -17.56 -4.47
N GLU A 1001 -16.07 -16.45 -3.94
CA GLU A 1001 -16.52 -15.10 -4.30
C GLU A 1001 -15.38 -14.08 -4.16
N THR A 1002 -15.15 -13.30 -5.23
CA THR A 1002 -14.30 -12.10 -5.21
C THR A 1002 -14.66 -11.15 -6.36
N GLY A 1003 -14.53 -9.84 -6.19
CA GLY A 1003 -14.89 -8.85 -7.20
C GLY A 1003 -14.73 -7.40 -6.72
N TRP A 1004 -15.11 -6.45 -7.57
CA TRP A 1004 -14.98 -5.00 -7.31
C TRP A 1004 -16.11 -4.20 -7.97
N ALA A 1005 -16.68 -3.22 -7.25
CA ALA A 1005 -17.81 -2.43 -7.75
C ALA A 1005 -17.39 -1.36 -8.78
N SER A 1006 -18.14 -1.27 -9.89
CA SER A 1006 -17.85 -0.31 -10.97
C SER A 1006 -18.46 1.08 -10.77
N ASP A 1007 -19.37 1.26 -9.81
CA ASP A 1007 -20.03 2.54 -9.49
C ASP A 1007 -20.58 2.47 -8.04
N GLY A 1008 -21.16 3.57 -7.56
CA GLY A 1008 -21.74 3.72 -6.23
C GLY A 1008 -20.75 4.27 -5.19
N VAL A 1009 -21.27 4.45 -3.98
CA VAL A 1009 -20.52 4.90 -2.79
C VAL A 1009 -20.81 3.99 -1.60
N GLY A 1010 -19.88 3.89 -0.65
CA GLY A 1010 -20.06 3.15 0.60
C GLY A 1010 -18.95 3.47 1.60
N ALA A 1011 -19.30 3.80 2.84
CA ALA A 1011 -18.32 4.23 3.85
C ALA A 1011 -17.39 3.09 4.34
N GLY A 1012 -17.80 1.84 4.13
CA GLY A 1012 -17.00 0.63 4.37
C GLY A 1012 -16.16 0.18 3.17
N ALA A 1013 -16.29 0.78 1.98
CA ALA A 1013 -15.74 0.25 0.73
C ALA A 1013 -14.47 0.97 0.24
N SER A 1014 -13.70 0.27 -0.60
CA SER A 1014 -12.71 0.86 -1.50
C SER A 1014 -13.39 1.72 -2.58
N PRO A 1015 -12.66 2.64 -3.25
CA PRO A 1015 -13.23 3.46 -4.31
C PRO A 1015 -13.79 2.63 -5.48
N ALA A 1016 -15.12 2.69 -5.66
CA ALA A 1016 -15.82 2.07 -6.78
C ALA A 1016 -15.68 2.95 -8.05
N SER A 1017 -15.29 2.35 -9.17
CA SER A 1017 -15.23 3.03 -10.46
C SER A 1017 -15.11 2.01 -11.60
N ALA A 1018 -15.58 2.36 -12.80
CA ALA A 1018 -15.50 1.46 -13.96
C ALA A 1018 -14.05 1.17 -14.41
N ALA A 1019 -13.10 2.03 -14.03
CA ALA A 1019 -11.67 1.79 -14.22
C ALA A 1019 -11.11 0.85 -13.13
N ASN A 1020 -11.50 1.06 -11.87
CA ASN A 1020 -11.02 0.25 -10.75
C ASN A 1020 -11.55 -1.19 -10.83
N ALA A 1021 -12.83 -1.36 -11.18
CA ALA A 1021 -13.41 -2.68 -11.38
C ALA A 1021 -12.75 -3.44 -12.54
N ALA A 1022 -12.44 -2.76 -13.65
CA ALA A 1022 -11.72 -3.35 -14.77
C ALA A 1022 -10.28 -3.71 -14.40
N LYS A 1023 -9.54 -2.83 -13.71
CA LYS A 1023 -8.18 -3.11 -13.24
C LYS A 1023 -8.16 -4.30 -12.28
N TYR A 1024 -9.00 -4.31 -11.24
CA TYR A 1024 -9.07 -5.45 -10.32
C TYR A 1024 -9.43 -6.74 -11.05
N PHE A 1025 -10.40 -6.72 -11.97
CA PHE A 1025 -10.72 -7.89 -12.80
C PHE A 1025 -9.53 -8.37 -13.63
N TYR A 1026 -8.79 -7.48 -14.30
CA TYR A 1026 -7.64 -7.86 -15.14
C TYR A 1026 -6.44 -8.37 -14.33
N ASP A 1027 -6.10 -7.71 -13.22
CA ASP A 1027 -5.00 -8.15 -12.35
C ASP A 1027 -5.33 -9.50 -11.70
N PHE A 1028 -6.54 -9.63 -11.15
CA PHE A 1028 -7.04 -10.89 -10.58
C PHE A 1028 -7.08 -12.01 -11.62
N TYR A 1029 -7.64 -11.76 -12.81
CA TYR A 1029 -7.70 -12.76 -13.89
C TYR A 1029 -6.29 -13.19 -14.32
N THR A 1030 -5.34 -12.25 -14.37
CA THR A 1030 -3.93 -12.53 -14.71
C THR A 1030 -3.30 -13.43 -13.66
N ILE A 1031 -3.40 -13.09 -12.36
CA ILE A 1031 -2.90 -13.93 -11.26
C ILE A 1031 -3.59 -15.30 -11.26
N ALA A 1032 -4.91 -15.35 -11.44
CA ALA A 1032 -5.66 -16.60 -11.48
C ALA A 1032 -5.24 -17.50 -12.65
N THR A 1033 -4.91 -16.92 -13.81
CA THR A 1033 -4.38 -17.65 -14.97
C THR A 1033 -2.93 -18.10 -14.74
N GLU A 1034 -2.06 -17.24 -14.20
CA GLU A 1034 -0.66 -17.56 -13.92
C GLU A 1034 -0.46 -18.61 -12.82
N LYS A 1035 -1.43 -18.74 -11.91
CA LYS A 1035 -1.36 -19.64 -10.74
C LYS A 1035 -2.33 -20.82 -10.81
N ASP A 1036 -3.02 -21.00 -11.94
CA ASP A 1036 -3.99 -22.10 -12.20
C ASP A 1036 -5.09 -22.20 -11.13
N LEU A 1037 -5.76 -21.06 -10.84
CA LEU A 1037 -6.72 -20.95 -9.73
C LEU A 1037 -8.16 -21.27 -10.18
N THR A 1038 -8.83 -22.15 -9.42
CA THR A 1038 -10.28 -22.35 -9.52
C THR A 1038 -11.03 -21.20 -8.83
N TYR A 1039 -11.87 -20.46 -9.56
CA TYR A 1039 -12.61 -19.32 -9.01
C TYR A 1039 -14.00 -19.12 -9.63
N TYR A 1040 -14.88 -18.45 -8.86
CA TYR A 1040 -16.10 -17.82 -9.38
C TYR A 1040 -16.07 -16.31 -9.16
N TYR A 1041 -16.06 -15.53 -10.24
CA TYR A 1041 -16.02 -14.08 -10.12
C TYR A 1041 -17.38 -13.52 -9.63
N PHE A 1042 -17.33 -12.50 -8.77
CA PHE A 1042 -18.51 -11.81 -8.23
C PHE A 1042 -18.69 -10.45 -8.95
N SER A 1043 -19.69 -10.27 -9.81
CA SER A 1043 -20.77 -11.21 -10.17
C SER A 1043 -21.11 -11.14 -11.67
N ALA A 1044 -22.06 -11.97 -12.12
CA ALA A 1044 -22.49 -12.01 -13.52
C ALA A 1044 -23.05 -10.66 -14.01
N PHE A 1045 -24.08 -10.15 -13.34
CA PHE A 1045 -24.85 -8.97 -13.77
C PHE A 1045 -25.02 -7.98 -12.63
N ASP A 1046 -25.08 -6.70 -12.95
CA ASP A 1046 -25.44 -5.66 -11.99
C ASP A 1046 -26.81 -5.92 -11.35
N GLU A 1047 -26.97 -5.50 -10.10
CA GLU A 1047 -28.09 -5.84 -9.22
C GLU A 1047 -28.81 -4.59 -8.68
N PRO A 1048 -29.49 -3.77 -9.53
CA PRO A 1048 -30.17 -2.54 -9.09
C PRO A 1048 -31.22 -2.74 -8.00
N TRP A 1049 -31.72 -3.97 -7.82
CA TRP A 1049 -32.68 -4.30 -6.77
C TRP A 1049 -32.14 -4.05 -5.36
N LYS A 1050 -30.82 -4.10 -5.16
CA LYS A 1050 -30.15 -3.78 -3.88
C LYS A 1050 -30.23 -2.29 -3.54
N LEU A 1051 -30.34 -1.39 -4.53
CA LEU A 1051 -30.56 0.04 -4.29
C LEU A 1051 -31.89 0.32 -3.57
N ALA A 1052 -32.82 -0.65 -3.56
CA ALA A 1052 -34.07 -0.56 -2.82
C ALA A 1052 -33.99 -1.09 -1.37
N THR A 1053 -32.86 -1.68 -0.96
CA THR A 1053 -32.66 -2.28 0.38
C THR A 1053 -31.69 -1.51 1.28
N LEU A 1054 -30.98 -0.52 0.73
CA LEU A 1054 -29.85 0.16 1.38
C LEU A 1054 -30.25 1.54 1.93
N GLU A 1055 -29.56 2.01 2.98
CA GLU A 1055 -29.59 3.42 3.35
C GLU A 1055 -28.73 4.25 2.37
N ALA A 1056 -29.07 5.52 2.17
CA ALA A 1056 -28.69 6.30 0.97
C ALA A 1056 -27.19 6.66 0.84
N ASN A 1057 -26.34 6.10 1.68
CA ASN A 1057 -24.88 6.25 1.72
C ASN A 1057 -24.12 4.98 1.33
N GLU A 1058 -24.81 3.85 1.11
CA GLU A 1058 -24.22 2.57 0.68
C GLU A 1058 -24.97 2.07 -0.56
N THR A 1059 -24.25 1.91 -1.69
CA THR A 1059 -24.86 1.63 -3.01
C THR A 1059 -24.01 0.77 -3.94
N VAL A 1060 -22.73 0.56 -3.60
CA VAL A 1060 -21.74 -0.18 -4.42
C VAL A 1060 -22.15 -1.62 -4.75
N GLU A 1061 -22.91 -2.29 -3.87
CA GLU A 1061 -23.37 -3.67 -4.06
C GLU A 1061 -24.20 -3.91 -5.33
N ALA A 1062 -24.80 -2.87 -5.89
CA ALA A 1062 -25.57 -2.95 -7.13
C ALA A 1062 -24.70 -3.03 -8.39
N TYR A 1063 -23.39 -2.78 -8.29
CA TYR A 1063 -22.52 -2.47 -9.44
C TYR A 1063 -21.33 -3.43 -9.62
N PHE A 1064 -21.40 -4.63 -9.05
CA PHE A 1064 -20.34 -5.67 -9.14
C PHE A 1064 -20.39 -6.53 -10.42
N GLY A 1065 -21.37 -6.33 -11.30
CA GLY A 1065 -21.53 -7.17 -12.49
C GLY A 1065 -20.39 -7.03 -13.49
N LEU A 1066 -19.94 -8.12 -14.10
CA LEU A 1066 -19.17 -8.06 -15.35
C LEU A 1066 -20.03 -7.48 -16.49
N PHE A 1067 -21.32 -7.83 -16.48
CA PHE A 1067 -22.34 -7.27 -17.34
C PHE A 1067 -23.20 -6.24 -16.59
N THR A 1068 -23.71 -5.26 -17.34
CA THR A 1068 -24.83 -4.40 -16.93
C THR A 1068 -26.11 -5.22 -16.68
N HIS A 1069 -27.10 -4.62 -16.01
CA HIS A 1069 -28.35 -5.33 -15.67
C HIS A 1069 -29.23 -5.65 -16.90
N GLU A 1070 -28.96 -5.05 -18.06
CA GLU A 1070 -29.57 -5.41 -19.35
C GLU A 1070 -28.79 -6.50 -20.12
N GLY A 1071 -27.69 -7.02 -19.56
CA GLY A 1071 -26.89 -8.08 -20.17
C GLY A 1071 -25.89 -7.60 -21.23
N VAL A 1072 -25.50 -6.32 -21.21
CA VAL A 1072 -24.37 -5.80 -22.00
C VAL A 1072 -23.08 -5.90 -21.19
N LEU A 1073 -22.07 -6.59 -21.70
CA LEU A 1073 -20.73 -6.68 -21.09
C LEU A 1073 -20.13 -5.27 -20.99
N LYS A 1074 -19.58 -4.88 -19.84
CA LYS A 1074 -19.10 -3.51 -19.63
C LYS A 1074 -17.88 -3.21 -20.50
N ASP A 1075 -17.91 -2.07 -21.21
CA ASP A 1075 -16.86 -1.67 -22.18
C ASP A 1075 -15.43 -1.72 -21.60
N THR A 1076 -15.25 -1.36 -20.32
CA THR A 1076 -13.95 -1.37 -19.65
C THR A 1076 -13.41 -2.78 -19.35
N ILE A 1077 -14.27 -3.80 -19.39
CA ILE A 1077 -13.95 -5.23 -19.21
C ILE A 1077 -13.90 -5.98 -20.55
N ALA A 1078 -14.72 -5.56 -21.52
CA ALA A 1078 -14.87 -6.22 -22.82
C ALA A 1078 -13.56 -6.33 -23.63
N ALA A 1079 -12.62 -5.39 -23.46
CA ALA A 1079 -11.34 -5.37 -24.15
C ALA A 1079 -10.47 -6.62 -23.93
N LYS A 1080 -10.72 -7.40 -22.87
CA LYS A 1080 -10.05 -8.69 -22.62
C LYS A 1080 -10.68 -9.87 -23.38
N PHE A 1081 -11.99 -9.82 -23.63
CA PHE A 1081 -12.73 -10.90 -24.30
C PHE A 1081 -12.79 -10.75 -25.83
N ASP A 1082 -12.61 -9.54 -26.36
CA ASP A 1082 -12.74 -9.25 -27.81
C ASP A 1082 -11.47 -9.57 -28.64
N ASN A 1083 -10.45 -10.22 -28.06
CA ASN A 1083 -9.17 -10.50 -28.75
C ASN A 1083 -9.24 -11.68 -29.76
N SER A 1084 -10.36 -11.80 -30.47
CA SER A 1084 -10.47 -12.66 -31.64
C SER A 1084 -10.36 -11.80 -32.92
N THR A 1085 -9.37 -12.10 -33.75
CA THR A 1085 -9.09 -11.49 -35.07
C THR A 1085 -8.42 -10.09 -35.14
N SER A 1086 -7.12 -10.03 -34.86
CA SER A 1086 -6.22 -9.16 -35.66
C SER A 1086 -4.83 -9.77 -35.91
N SER A 1087 -4.59 -10.27 -37.11
CA SER A 1087 -3.31 -10.86 -37.55
C SER A 1087 -2.66 -10.07 -38.69
N THR A 1088 -2.07 -8.92 -38.35
CA THR A 1088 -1.16 -8.11 -39.18
C THR A 1088 -0.20 -7.37 -38.25
N GLY A 1089 1.08 -7.13 -38.57
CA GLY A 1089 1.78 -7.28 -39.85
C GLY A 1089 2.64 -6.03 -40.08
N ASP A 1090 3.94 -6.14 -39.80
CA ASP A 1090 4.94 -5.05 -39.76
C ASP A 1090 4.96 -4.10 -40.98
N SER A 1091 5.07 -2.77 -40.74
CA SER A 1091 5.98 -1.86 -41.48
C SER A 1091 5.83 -0.37 -41.08
N GLY A 1092 6.95 0.25 -40.67
CA GLY A 1092 7.46 1.49 -41.30
C GLY A 1092 6.82 2.88 -41.01
N SER A 1093 7.67 3.79 -40.51
CA SER A 1093 7.44 5.24 -40.37
C SER A 1093 6.98 5.98 -41.64
N SER A 1094 6.03 6.94 -41.54
CA SER A 1094 6.28 8.39 -41.85
C SER A 1094 5.04 9.32 -41.93
N THR A 1095 5.17 10.51 -41.32
CA THR A 1095 4.57 11.83 -41.65
C THR A 1095 3.07 12.04 -42.01
N VAL A 1096 2.35 12.74 -41.11
CA VAL A 1096 1.46 13.92 -41.31
C VAL A 1096 0.47 13.96 -42.51
N THR A 1097 -0.85 13.92 -42.25
CA THR A 1097 -1.78 15.08 -42.48
C THR A 1097 -3.26 14.84 -42.13
N ASN A 1098 -3.86 15.91 -41.59
CA ASN A 1098 -5.26 16.21 -41.29
C ASN A 1098 -6.31 15.81 -42.37
N GLY A 1099 -7.50 15.32 -41.95
CA GLY A 1099 -8.69 15.20 -42.81
C GLY A 1099 -9.91 14.56 -42.13
N GLY A 1100 -10.94 15.35 -41.81
CA GLY A 1100 -12.18 14.85 -41.20
C GLY A 1100 -13.39 14.82 -42.14
N ALA A 1101 -14.19 13.75 -42.06
CA ALA A 1101 -15.55 13.66 -42.62
C ALA A 1101 -16.34 12.56 -41.86
N GLY A 1102 -17.61 12.80 -41.55
CA GLY A 1102 -18.43 11.86 -40.77
C GLY A 1102 -19.55 11.19 -41.58
N ALA A 1103 -19.85 9.95 -41.21
CA ALA A 1103 -21.08 9.21 -41.51
C ALA A 1103 -21.27 8.14 -40.40
N GLY A 1104 -22.46 7.72 -40.02
CA GLY A 1104 -23.80 8.13 -40.45
C GLY A 1104 -24.83 7.07 -40.06
N THR A 1105 -25.44 7.19 -38.89
CA THR A 1105 -26.24 6.14 -38.25
C THR A 1105 -27.70 6.09 -38.73
N THR A 1106 -28.17 4.88 -39.08
CA THR A 1106 -29.59 4.48 -39.12
C THR A 1106 -29.66 2.99 -38.73
N SER A 1107 -30.27 2.53 -37.63
CA SER A 1107 -31.59 2.80 -37.01
C SER A 1107 -32.69 1.85 -37.47
N LEU A 1108 -33.22 1.07 -36.52
CA LEU A 1108 -34.43 0.24 -36.55
C LEU A 1108 -35.03 0.24 -35.12
N THR A 1109 -36.33 0.26 -34.86
CA THR A 1109 -37.47 0.92 -35.55
C THR A 1109 -38.69 0.88 -34.62
N GLY A 1110 -39.42 1.99 -34.50
CA GLY A 1110 -40.83 1.99 -34.07
C GLY A 1110 -41.11 2.28 -32.58
N ALA A 1111 -42.30 2.79 -32.22
CA ALA A 1111 -43.33 3.35 -33.08
C ALA A 1111 -44.28 4.31 -32.31
N SER A 1112 -44.60 5.46 -32.91
CA SER A 1112 -45.84 6.20 -32.64
C SER A 1112 -46.24 6.97 -33.89
N THR A 1113 -47.54 7.13 -34.14
CA THR A 1113 -48.05 7.74 -35.38
C THR A 1113 -49.13 8.80 -35.13
N THR A 1114 -49.27 9.68 -36.13
CA THR A 1114 -50.24 10.80 -36.27
C THR A 1114 -49.85 12.12 -35.57
N THR A 1115 -49.95 13.31 -36.19
CA THR A 1115 -50.48 13.64 -37.55
C THR A 1115 -49.85 14.90 -38.19
N THR A 1116 -49.53 14.79 -39.49
CA THR A 1116 -49.50 15.81 -40.56
C THR A 1116 -49.51 17.33 -40.27
N THR A 1117 -48.49 18.05 -40.72
CA THR A 1117 -48.45 18.98 -41.90
C THR A 1117 -47.02 19.59 -41.96
N GLY A 1118 -46.26 19.63 -43.07
CA GLY A 1118 -46.50 20.34 -44.34
C GLY A 1118 -46.07 21.82 -44.20
N ASP A 1119 -45.22 22.46 -45.00
CA ASP A 1119 -44.51 22.15 -46.27
C ASP A 1119 -43.46 23.30 -46.49
N ALA A 1120 -42.91 23.47 -47.70
CA ALA A 1120 -42.20 24.65 -48.23
C ALA A 1120 -40.66 24.78 -48.02
N THR A 1121 -39.96 24.25 -49.02
CA THR A 1121 -38.65 24.65 -49.56
C THR A 1121 -38.36 26.16 -49.65
N GLN A 1122 -37.07 26.56 -49.60
CA GLN A 1122 -36.31 27.38 -50.59
C GLN A 1122 -35.15 28.18 -49.90
N ASP A 1123 -34.14 28.76 -50.56
CA ASP A 1123 -33.33 28.42 -51.76
C ASP A 1123 -32.26 29.55 -51.92
N GLY A 1124 -31.03 29.22 -52.37
CA GLY A 1124 -29.95 30.15 -52.71
C GLY A 1124 -29.29 30.99 -51.58
N LYS A 1125 -28.20 31.75 -51.81
CA LYS A 1125 -27.06 31.64 -52.76
C LYS A 1125 -26.09 32.83 -52.56
N ASP A 1126 -24.79 32.63 -52.82
CA ASP A 1126 -23.74 33.60 -53.22
C ASP A 1126 -23.58 34.97 -52.47
N GLY A 1127 -22.36 35.38 -52.05
CA GLY A 1127 -22.18 36.79 -51.61
C GLY A 1127 -20.91 37.31 -50.89
N THR A 1128 -19.69 36.98 -51.34
CA THR A 1128 -18.46 37.83 -51.25
C THR A 1128 -18.25 38.89 -50.11
N SER A 1129 -17.39 38.53 -49.14
CA SER A 1129 -16.13 39.22 -48.74
C SER A 1129 -16.06 40.64 -48.09
N VAL A 1130 -14.99 40.82 -47.29
CA VAL A 1130 -14.26 42.08 -46.88
C VAL A 1130 -14.54 42.73 -45.49
N SER A 1131 -13.76 42.28 -44.49
CA SER A 1131 -13.01 43.08 -43.48
C SER A 1131 -13.68 43.82 -42.29
N THR A 1132 -12.80 44.23 -41.36
CA THR A 1132 -12.92 45.26 -40.29
C THR A 1132 -13.81 44.99 -39.05
N SER A 1133 -13.21 44.27 -38.09
CA SER A 1133 -12.82 44.76 -36.74
C SER A 1133 -13.85 45.28 -35.71
N THR A 1134 -13.35 45.37 -34.47
CA THR A 1134 -13.75 46.29 -33.37
C THR A 1134 -14.98 45.96 -32.48
N THR A 1135 -14.69 45.20 -31.41
CA THR A 1135 -14.88 45.56 -29.97
C THR A 1135 -16.27 45.69 -29.32
N THR A 1136 -16.35 45.14 -28.08
CA THR A 1136 -17.14 45.60 -26.88
C THR A 1136 -18.68 45.63 -27.00
N SER A 1137 -19.52 45.11 -26.09
CA SER A 1137 -19.35 44.83 -24.64
C SER A 1137 -20.68 44.36 -24.01
N HIS A 1138 -20.60 43.72 -22.84
CA HIS A 1138 -21.51 43.81 -21.67
C HIS A 1138 -23.04 43.56 -21.78
N LYS A 1139 -23.42 42.47 -21.07
CA LYS A 1139 -24.30 42.44 -19.87
C LYS A 1139 -25.83 42.28 -19.97
N ASP A 1140 -26.26 41.30 -19.18
CA ASP A 1140 -27.36 41.30 -18.19
C ASP A 1140 -28.81 41.56 -18.66
N CYS A 1141 -29.56 40.46 -18.81
CA CYS A 1141 -30.85 40.19 -18.14
C CYS A 1141 -31.10 38.67 -18.25
N ALA A 1142 -31.08 37.84 -17.20
CA ALA A 1142 -31.80 37.86 -15.92
C ALA A 1142 -33.27 37.39 -16.01
N MET A 1143 -33.47 36.07 -16.01
CA MET A 1143 -34.11 35.31 -14.93
C MET A 1143 -33.50 33.91 -14.86
#